data_AF-A0A4R1K3L9-F1
#
_entry.id   AF-A0A4R1K3L9-F1
#
_cell.length_a   1.000
_cell.length_b   1.000
_cell.length_c   1.000
_cell.angle_alpha   90.00
_cell.angle_beta   90.00
_cell.angle_gamma   90.00
#
_symmetry.space_group_name_H-M   'P 1'
#
loop_
_entity.id
_entity.type
_entity.pdbx_description
1 polymer ?
#
loop_
_entity_poly.entity_id
_entity_poly.type
_entity_poly.pdbx_seq_one_letter_code
_entity_poly.pdbx_strand_id
1 'polypeptide(L)'
;MLKRILFIILIAFTCSALLTGCGKDGSDGADGADADTDAIIAELKAQLESGEITIAQYEEAIAELEAQLTAATKTVSNTESCSVCHDSAELHEVTVGLYEATGATLTVTSATTATVTFKAAKDGVNRTDAIGLRHGSLYFYDSANSGYNRYGIDSYVTTTGPDANGTYTSVIDISADTALTAKINLLTTNVRYWLSYGNSGATNTNNFEVVENYPASPNTSITDESCLTCHSDFIWQYGTNKATNAYHHGSTPKGAESCIVCHSRYDSGSGKNFMKYVHGIHSSGEAEAGYKTVNSKSFSVHYPQSLANCVTCHNSDDSLEAATDDSQFTYEVCMTCHDGWSSFDDLPSAIDHTAYGTATTCTTCHSNAAGIAPTFADLHTGVEKARTHNIVYYTPEITVDTANSKISVVWGAFTDNDESGTYTTGDTFLDVTQTADTTKPIFMQSYTDRVVDGIAKSDGVRILVGYYGFGTQDVVAYDGYTKTNLTTTSSSTSGYTTYNSTTGKATTTIALKTANITSYEVTKGIVGIIGIPFVDGENAYVTSVTKEFNIDGSAVTARTAVANNDKCDACHTSVAPSGANGIAIHLNEDSSGAHGHTAIGNVDTCRICHNSGSAAGHYAQQSRSIDSYLHAIHAEQPTTAAYDSFTIKYPNYIKDCTVCHDSGTYEAPSQTNAVGGVVSGSEQSDGTLLSADQTVNGPGAVACGSCHKTMAIVSGDSGTVTSINAHTASFGYRVSISNMTFLEVLQAVFDLL
;
A
#
# COMPACT_ATOMS: atom_id res chain seq x y z
N MET A 1 62.60 -11.07 -28.18
CA MET A 1 62.15 -10.37 -26.96
C MET A 1 61.21 -9.22 -27.27
N LEU A 2 61.61 -8.17 -28.00
CA LEU A 2 60.75 -7.01 -28.30
C LEU A 2 59.39 -7.37 -28.97
N LYS A 3 59.36 -8.35 -29.88
CA LYS A 3 58.13 -8.84 -30.52
C LYS A 3 57.20 -9.65 -29.60
N ARG A 4 57.71 -10.24 -28.51
CA ARG A 4 56.91 -10.98 -27.52
C ARG A 4 56.37 -10.05 -26.43
N ILE A 5 57.15 -9.04 -26.04
CA ILE A 5 56.69 -7.95 -25.16
C ILE A 5 55.61 -7.12 -25.87
N LEU A 6 55.78 -6.82 -27.17
CA LEU A 6 54.72 -6.18 -27.95
C LEU A 6 53.48 -7.06 -28.08
N PHE A 7 53.61 -8.39 -28.08
CA PHE A 7 52.48 -9.32 -28.17
C PHE A 7 51.75 -9.49 -26.83
N ILE A 8 52.45 -9.40 -25.70
CA ILE A 8 51.84 -9.44 -24.35
C ILE A 8 51.21 -8.10 -24.00
N ILE A 9 51.84 -6.97 -24.34
CA ILE A 9 51.21 -5.65 -24.24
C ILE A 9 50.02 -5.57 -25.20
N LEU A 10 50.13 -6.13 -26.42
CA LEU A 10 48.99 -6.24 -27.31
C LEU A 10 47.92 -7.16 -26.72
N ILE A 11 48.23 -8.29 -26.08
CA ILE A 11 47.21 -9.16 -25.44
C ILE A 11 46.58 -8.46 -24.23
N ALA A 12 47.35 -7.80 -23.36
CA ALA A 12 46.79 -7.02 -22.26
C ALA A 12 45.90 -5.88 -22.79
N PHE A 13 46.38 -5.13 -23.80
CA PHE A 13 45.60 -4.07 -24.45
C PHE A 13 44.44 -4.62 -25.30
N THR A 14 44.52 -5.85 -25.83
CA THR A 14 43.44 -6.50 -26.58
C THR A 14 42.42 -7.13 -25.62
N CYS A 15 42.82 -7.63 -24.45
CA CYS A 15 41.91 -8.04 -23.39
C CYS A 15 41.19 -6.82 -22.79
N SER A 16 41.87 -5.69 -22.61
CA SER A 16 41.26 -4.41 -22.21
C SER A 16 40.42 -3.76 -23.33
N ALA A 17 40.78 -3.95 -24.60
CA ALA A 17 39.99 -3.48 -25.76
C ALA A 17 38.80 -4.40 -26.10
N LEU A 18 38.87 -5.68 -25.75
CA LEU A 18 37.74 -6.63 -25.81
C LEU A 18 36.75 -6.38 -24.67
N LEU A 19 37.18 -5.81 -23.55
CA LEU A 19 36.31 -5.29 -22.48
C LEU A 19 35.64 -3.95 -22.84
N THR A 20 36.12 -3.23 -23.86
CA THR A 20 35.53 -1.97 -24.36
C THR A 20 34.88 -2.12 -25.74
N GLY A 21 34.60 -3.35 -26.17
CA GLY A 21 34.15 -3.67 -27.52
C GLY A 21 33.13 -4.80 -27.62
N CYS A 22 32.14 -4.90 -26.74
CA CYS A 22 30.95 -5.71 -26.97
C CYS A 22 29.87 -4.88 -27.68
N GLY A 23 29.54 -5.28 -28.91
CA GLY A 23 28.46 -4.69 -29.69
C GLY A 23 27.09 -5.08 -29.13
N LYS A 24 26.33 -4.06 -28.71
CA LYS A 24 24.87 -3.81 -28.82
C LYS A 24 23.77 -4.90 -28.86
N ASP A 25 23.98 -6.21 -28.77
CA ASP A 25 22.84 -7.16 -28.74
C ASP A 25 22.82 -8.20 -27.63
N GLY A 26 23.94 -8.52 -26.97
CA GLY A 26 23.95 -9.18 -25.65
C GLY A 26 23.17 -10.50 -25.51
N SER A 27 22.83 -11.19 -26.61
CA SER A 27 21.91 -12.33 -26.57
C SER A 27 22.58 -13.71 -26.46
N ASP A 28 23.91 -13.81 -26.53
CA ASP A 28 24.55 -15.11 -26.80
C ASP A 28 26.00 -15.30 -26.27
N GLY A 29 26.48 -14.45 -25.36
CA GLY A 29 27.76 -14.64 -24.67
C GLY A 29 27.56 -14.94 -23.18
N ALA A 30 28.09 -16.06 -22.69
CA ALA A 30 28.26 -16.25 -21.25
C ALA A 30 29.13 -15.10 -20.70
N ASP A 31 28.74 -14.54 -19.55
CA ASP A 31 29.49 -13.49 -18.88
C ASP A 31 30.98 -13.86 -18.79
N GLY A 32 31.86 -12.94 -19.21
CA GLY A 32 33.29 -13.13 -19.01
C GLY A 32 33.55 -13.20 -17.51
N ALA A 33 34.26 -14.23 -17.05
CA ALA A 33 34.60 -14.38 -15.64
C ALA A 33 35.28 -13.10 -15.12
N ASP A 34 34.86 -12.64 -13.95
CA ASP A 34 35.51 -11.53 -13.25
C ASP A 34 37.02 -11.77 -13.19
N ALA A 35 37.79 -10.71 -13.41
CA ALA A 35 39.23 -10.76 -13.30
C ALA A 35 39.60 -11.06 -11.84
N ASP A 36 39.93 -12.32 -11.54
CA ASP A 36 40.46 -12.73 -10.24
C ASP A 36 41.81 -12.04 -10.03
N THR A 37 41.77 -10.92 -9.30
CA THR A 37 42.93 -10.09 -9.01
C THR A 37 44.03 -10.88 -8.32
N ASP A 38 43.67 -11.85 -7.47
CA ASP A 38 44.63 -12.73 -6.80
C ASP A 38 45.26 -13.71 -7.79
N ALA A 39 44.50 -14.23 -8.75
CA ALA A 39 45.04 -15.05 -9.83
C ALA A 39 45.96 -14.23 -10.76
N ILE A 40 45.61 -12.97 -11.06
CA ILE A 40 46.45 -12.07 -11.86
C ILE A 40 47.75 -11.75 -11.12
N ILE A 41 47.69 -11.44 -9.81
CA ILE A 41 48.88 -11.19 -8.99
C ILE A 41 49.73 -12.47 -8.87
N ALA A 42 49.11 -13.64 -8.69
CA ALA A 42 49.81 -14.92 -8.64
C ALA A 42 50.52 -15.25 -9.97
N GLU A 43 49.86 -14.99 -11.10
CA GLU A 43 50.44 -15.17 -12.44
C GLU A 43 51.59 -14.18 -12.68
N LEU A 44 51.42 -12.89 -12.36
CA LEU A 44 52.50 -11.89 -12.43
C LEU A 44 53.69 -12.29 -11.56
N LYS A 45 53.43 -12.87 -10.37
CA LYS A 45 54.49 -13.35 -9.47
C LYS A 45 55.19 -14.58 -10.03
N ALA A 46 54.47 -15.51 -10.65
CA ALA A 46 55.07 -16.67 -11.32
C ALA A 46 55.94 -16.24 -12.52
N GLN A 47 55.52 -15.23 -13.28
CA GLN A 47 56.30 -14.63 -14.37
C GLN A 47 57.55 -13.90 -13.85
N LEU A 48 57.46 -13.27 -12.68
CA LEU A 48 58.61 -12.66 -12.03
C LEU A 48 59.63 -13.72 -11.58
N GLU A 49 59.15 -14.82 -10.97
CA GLU A 49 59.99 -15.92 -10.49
C GLU A 49 60.65 -16.71 -11.63
N SER A 50 59.99 -16.84 -12.78
CA SER A 50 60.55 -17.46 -13.99
C SER A 50 61.54 -16.57 -14.75
N GLY A 51 61.61 -15.28 -14.39
CA GLY A 51 62.42 -14.26 -15.07
C GLY A 51 61.82 -13.79 -16.40
N GLU A 52 60.55 -14.09 -16.67
CA GLU A 52 59.82 -13.64 -17.86
C GLU A 52 59.51 -12.14 -17.82
N ILE A 53 59.32 -11.58 -16.61
CA ILE A 53 59.22 -10.14 -16.37
C ILE A 53 60.27 -9.70 -15.34
N THR A 54 60.65 -8.42 -15.42
CA THR A 54 61.54 -7.79 -14.44
C THR A 54 60.76 -7.29 -13.22
N ILE A 55 61.44 -7.07 -12.09
CA ILE A 55 60.84 -6.46 -10.89
C ILE A 55 60.14 -5.13 -11.23
N ALA A 56 60.77 -4.29 -12.06
CA ALA A 56 60.19 -3.01 -12.46
C ALA A 56 58.87 -3.15 -13.23
N GLN A 57 58.75 -4.19 -14.08
CA GLN A 57 57.51 -4.46 -14.82
C GLN A 57 56.42 -5.05 -13.91
N TYR A 58 56.81 -5.85 -12.92
CA TYR A 58 55.89 -6.34 -11.90
C TYR A 58 55.36 -5.19 -11.02
N GLU A 59 56.24 -4.28 -10.58
CA GLU A 59 55.87 -3.09 -9.81
C GLU A 59 54.99 -2.13 -10.62
N GLU A 60 55.27 -1.92 -11.91
CA GLU A 60 54.43 -1.10 -12.81
C GLU A 60 53.05 -1.72 -13.03
N ALA A 61 52.97 -3.04 -13.24
CA ALA A 61 51.71 -3.76 -13.39
C ALA A 61 50.87 -3.73 -12.11
N ILE A 62 51.48 -3.87 -10.93
CA ILE A 62 50.79 -3.70 -9.65
C ILE A 62 50.30 -2.27 -9.48
N ALA A 63 51.15 -1.26 -9.75
CA ALA A 63 50.76 0.14 -9.61
C ALA A 63 49.60 0.51 -10.57
N GLU A 64 49.57 -0.06 -11.77
CA GLU A 64 48.46 0.12 -12.71
C GLU A 64 47.20 -0.61 -12.26
N LEU A 65 47.32 -1.82 -11.71
CA LEU A 65 46.20 -2.54 -11.08
C LEU A 65 45.65 -1.78 -9.87
N GLU A 66 46.52 -1.26 -9.01
CA GLU A 66 46.17 -0.43 -7.84
C GLU A 66 45.54 0.89 -8.28
N ALA A 67 46.02 1.51 -9.36
CA ALA A 67 45.42 2.72 -9.92
C ALA A 67 44.05 2.45 -10.55
N GLN A 68 43.88 1.31 -11.24
CA GLN A 68 42.59 0.86 -11.76
C GLN A 68 41.62 0.52 -10.63
N LEU A 69 42.08 -0.19 -9.60
CA LEU A 69 41.31 -0.50 -8.39
C LEU A 69 40.92 0.77 -7.65
N THR A 70 41.85 1.73 -7.52
CA THR A 70 41.60 3.06 -6.92
C THR A 70 40.63 3.90 -7.76
N ALA A 71 40.68 3.80 -9.09
CA ALA A 71 39.74 4.45 -9.99
C ALA A 71 38.35 3.79 -9.94
N ALA A 72 38.31 2.47 -9.78
CA ALA A 72 37.10 1.67 -9.63
C ALA A 72 36.48 1.76 -8.22
N THR A 73 37.26 2.05 -7.16
CA THR A 73 36.74 2.36 -5.81
C THR A 73 36.33 3.82 -5.66
N LYS A 74 36.78 4.71 -6.56
CA LYS A 74 36.37 6.13 -6.62
C LYS A 74 34.99 6.38 -7.22
N THR A 75 34.24 5.36 -7.60
CA THR A 75 32.85 5.51 -8.08
C THR A 75 31.92 6.07 -7.02
N VAL A 76 32.22 5.85 -5.73
CA VAL A 76 31.53 6.51 -4.61
C VAL A 76 32.46 7.57 -4.05
N SER A 77 32.19 8.84 -4.36
CA SER A 77 32.99 9.97 -3.85
C SER A 77 32.25 10.85 -2.86
N ASN A 78 30.94 10.67 -2.72
CA ASN A 78 30.07 11.51 -1.89
C ASN A 78 29.04 10.65 -1.17
N THR A 79 28.69 11.05 0.05
CA THR A 79 27.48 10.58 0.73
C THR A 79 26.27 11.30 0.16
N GLU A 80 25.10 10.68 0.27
CA GLU A 80 23.87 11.32 -0.21
C GLU A 80 23.47 12.52 0.65
N SER A 81 23.05 13.58 -0.04
CA SER A 81 22.80 14.89 0.56
C SER A 81 21.46 15.49 0.13
N CYS A 82 20.48 14.65 -0.21
CA CYS A 82 19.17 15.12 -0.66
C CYS A 82 18.55 16.14 0.31
N SER A 83 18.74 15.96 1.63
CA SER A 83 18.34 16.94 2.66
C SER A 83 18.92 18.33 2.41
N VAL A 84 20.20 18.46 2.04
CA VAL A 84 20.87 19.76 1.80
C VAL A 84 20.13 20.66 0.80
N CYS A 85 19.41 20.07 -0.17
CA CYS A 85 18.62 20.82 -1.14
C CYS A 85 17.10 20.73 -0.91
N HIS A 86 16.64 19.79 -0.08
CA HIS A 86 15.23 19.48 0.18
C HIS A 86 14.91 19.52 1.70
N ASP A 87 15.52 20.46 2.42
CA ASP A 87 15.59 20.54 3.89
C ASP A 87 14.29 20.98 4.61
N SER A 88 13.13 20.86 3.96
CA SER A 88 11.85 21.24 4.59
C SER A 88 10.71 20.31 4.22
N ALA A 89 10.05 19.74 5.23
CA ALA A 89 8.72 19.14 5.15
C ALA A 89 7.73 19.99 4.33
N GLU A 90 7.88 21.32 4.36
CA GLU A 90 7.08 22.29 3.58
C GLU A 90 7.14 22.12 2.04
N LEU A 91 8.15 21.44 1.49
CA LEU A 91 8.26 21.24 0.03
C LEU A 91 7.62 19.94 -0.46
N HIS A 92 7.37 18.98 0.44
CA HIS A 92 6.83 17.67 0.08
C HIS A 92 5.33 17.56 0.34
N GLU A 93 4.84 18.25 1.36
CA GLU A 93 3.41 18.37 1.60
C GLU A 93 2.85 19.46 0.70
N VAL A 94 2.05 19.09 -0.30
CA VAL A 94 1.32 20.11 -1.07
C VAL A 94 0.30 20.72 -0.12
N THR A 95 0.56 21.94 0.35
CA THR A 95 -0.50 22.81 0.87
C THR A 95 -1.38 23.16 -0.32
N VAL A 96 -2.28 22.25 -0.70
CA VAL A 96 -3.35 22.60 -1.63
C VAL A 96 -4.12 23.69 -0.91
N GLY A 97 -4.40 24.83 -1.54
CA GLY A 97 -5.13 25.92 -0.90
C GLY A 97 -6.45 25.42 -0.32
N LEU A 98 -6.49 25.04 0.96
CA LEU A 98 -7.59 24.27 1.55
C LEU A 98 -8.69 25.24 1.92
N TYR A 99 -9.74 25.27 1.11
CA TYR A 99 -10.96 25.97 1.46
C TYR A 99 -11.87 25.03 2.24
N GLU A 100 -12.04 25.31 3.52
CA GLU A 100 -12.90 24.52 4.40
C GLU A 100 -13.94 25.42 5.08
N ALA A 101 -15.11 24.84 5.36
CA ALA A 101 -16.07 25.42 6.28
C ALA A 101 -15.96 24.68 7.62
N THR A 102 -15.73 25.41 8.70
CA THR A 102 -15.60 24.85 10.06
C THR A 102 -16.64 25.46 10.99
N GLY A 103 -17.00 24.69 12.03
CA GLY A 103 -17.95 25.13 13.06
C GLY A 103 -19.31 25.52 12.49
N ALA A 104 -19.76 24.80 11.46
CA ALA A 104 -21.09 24.99 10.92
C ALA A 104 -22.15 24.64 11.97
N THR A 105 -23.19 25.46 12.10
CA THR A 105 -24.33 25.20 12.97
C THR A 105 -25.61 25.61 12.26
N LEU A 106 -26.62 24.73 12.31
CA LEU A 106 -27.93 24.94 11.73
C LEU A 106 -28.98 25.18 12.82
N THR A 107 -29.73 26.27 12.69
CA THR A 107 -30.89 26.58 13.54
C THR A 107 -32.15 26.74 12.67
N VAL A 108 -33.17 25.94 12.92
CA VAL A 108 -34.49 26.09 12.28
C VAL A 108 -35.42 26.88 13.20
N THR A 109 -35.88 28.04 12.74
CA THR A 109 -36.68 28.97 13.56
C THR A 109 -38.17 28.90 13.26
N SER A 110 -38.54 28.36 12.10
CA SER A 110 -39.94 28.18 11.68
C SER A 110 -40.05 27.01 10.70
N ALA A 111 -41.28 26.65 10.33
CA ALA A 111 -41.54 25.64 9.31
C ALA A 111 -40.94 25.97 7.92
N THR A 112 -40.55 27.23 7.69
CA THR A 112 -40.08 27.74 6.39
C THR A 112 -38.73 28.47 6.47
N THR A 113 -38.16 28.61 7.66
CA THR A 113 -36.95 29.43 7.85
C THR A 113 -35.89 28.69 8.65
N ALA A 114 -34.69 28.59 8.06
CA ALA A 114 -33.50 28.04 8.67
C ALA A 114 -32.33 29.02 8.58
N THR A 115 -31.37 28.91 9.48
CA THR A 115 -30.15 29.73 9.51
C THR A 115 -28.96 28.84 9.71
N VAL A 116 -27.98 28.94 8.82
CA VAL A 116 -26.70 28.23 8.89
C VAL A 116 -25.61 29.25 9.16
N THR A 117 -24.86 29.08 10.23
CA THR A 117 -23.66 29.88 10.52
C THR A 117 -22.43 29.01 10.41
N PHE A 118 -21.35 29.50 9.82
CA PHE A 118 -20.11 28.74 9.63
C PHE A 118 -18.92 29.69 9.53
N LYS A 119 -17.71 29.20 9.79
CA LYS A 119 -16.46 29.91 9.47
C LYS A 119 -15.91 29.35 8.17
N ALA A 120 -15.40 30.21 7.30
CA ALA A 120 -14.64 29.76 6.13
C ALA A 120 -13.16 29.98 6.40
N ALA A 121 -12.32 28.97 6.19
CA ALA A 121 -10.88 29.08 6.28
C ALA A 121 -10.23 28.78 4.94
N LYS A 122 -9.04 29.35 4.73
CA LYS A 122 -8.11 28.98 3.68
C LYS A 122 -6.80 28.58 4.34
N ASP A 123 -6.36 27.34 4.17
CA ASP A 123 -5.11 26.83 4.77
C ASP A 123 -5.09 27.03 6.30
N GLY A 124 -6.21 26.72 6.96
CA GLY A 124 -6.41 26.94 8.41
C GLY A 124 -6.57 28.41 8.84
N VAL A 125 -6.47 29.38 7.91
CA VAL A 125 -6.62 30.81 8.21
C VAL A 125 -8.03 31.29 7.87
N ASN A 126 -8.76 31.84 8.85
CA ASN A 126 -10.10 32.38 8.62
C ASN A 126 -10.12 33.43 7.50
N ARG A 127 -11.07 33.26 6.59
CA ARG A 127 -11.30 34.16 5.47
C ARG A 127 -12.05 35.41 5.93
N THR A 128 -11.58 36.54 5.43
CA THR A 128 -12.18 37.87 5.68
C THR A 128 -12.77 38.49 4.42
N ASP A 129 -12.66 37.82 3.27
CA ASP A 129 -13.20 38.28 2.00
C ASP A 129 -14.66 37.85 1.79
N ALA A 130 -15.44 38.67 1.08
CA ALA A 130 -16.84 38.35 0.82
C ALA A 130 -16.96 37.13 -0.10
N ILE A 131 -17.73 36.14 0.34
CA ILE A 131 -18.10 34.95 -0.43
C ILE A 131 -19.52 35.11 -0.98
N GLY A 132 -19.79 34.49 -2.12
CA GLY A 132 -21.15 34.34 -2.64
C GLY A 132 -21.61 32.90 -2.59
N LEU A 133 -22.90 32.68 -2.34
CA LEU A 133 -23.51 31.38 -2.61
C LEU A 133 -23.43 31.08 -4.11
N ARG A 134 -22.90 29.91 -4.44
CA ARG A 134 -22.86 29.37 -5.80
C ARG A 134 -24.03 28.44 -6.04
N HIS A 135 -24.28 27.53 -5.10
CA HIS A 135 -25.38 26.59 -5.16
C HIS A 135 -25.92 26.28 -3.76
N GLY A 136 -27.22 26.07 -3.65
CA GLY A 136 -27.92 25.64 -2.45
C GLY A 136 -28.91 24.54 -2.82
N SER A 137 -29.02 23.50 -2.01
CA SER A 137 -30.03 22.45 -2.20
C SER A 137 -30.54 21.93 -0.86
N LEU A 138 -31.83 21.58 -0.84
CA LEU A 138 -32.45 20.77 0.21
C LEU A 138 -32.61 19.34 -0.31
N TYR A 139 -32.30 18.37 0.53
CA TYR A 139 -32.45 16.95 0.25
C TYR A 139 -33.28 16.28 1.34
N PHE A 140 -34.36 15.59 0.96
CA PHE A 140 -35.35 15.07 1.90
C PHE A 140 -36.13 13.90 1.28
N TYR A 141 -36.78 13.08 2.11
CA TYR A 141 -37.67 12.03 1.64
C TYR A 141 -39.04 12.61 1.27
N ASP A 142 -39.46 12.46 0.01
CA ASP A 142 -40.79 12.85 -0.48
C ASP A 142 -41.66 11.59 -0.56
N SER A 143 -42.56 11.43 0.40
CA SER A 143 -43.45 10.28 0.47
C SER A 143 -44.38 10.16 -0.74
N ALA A 144 -44.69 11.27 -1.43
CA ALA A 144 -45.53 11.24 -2.63
C ALA A 144 -44.82 10.57 -3.83
N ASN A 145 -43.49 10.61 -3.85
CA ASN A 145 -42.66 10.02 -4.89
C ASN A 145 -41.95 8.73 -4.42
N SER A 146 -42.24 8.28 -3.20
CA SER A 146 -41.57 7.13 -2.56
C SER A 146 -40.05 7.19 -2.66
N GLY A 147 -39.47 8.37 -2.47
CA GLY A 147 -38.04 8.54 -2.71
C GLY A 147 -37.45 9.87 -2.25
N TYR A 148 -36.13 9.90 -2.21
CA TYR A 148 -35.38 11.09 -1.87
C TYR A 148 -35.30 12.08 -3.03
N ASN A 149 -35.65 13.33 -2.73
CA ASN A 149 -35.72 14.41 -3.71
C ASN A 149 -34.73 15.52 -3.34
N ARG A 150 -34.16 16.12 -4.39
CA ARG A 150 -33.34 17.32 -4.31
C ARG A 150 -34.17 18.52 -4.76
N TYR A 151 -34.10 19.62 -4.02
CA TYR A 151 -34.68 20.90 -4.41
C TYR A 151 -33.63 22.00 -4.40
N GLY A 152 -33.43 22.69 -5.52
CA GLY A 152 -32.51 23.83 -5.60
C GLY A 152 -33.08 25.05 -4.86
N ILE A 153 -32.27 25.70 -4.04
CA ILE A 153 -32.71 26.82 -3.19
C ILE A 153 -31.92 28.12 -3.37
N ASP A 154 -31.15 28.24 -4.44
CA ASP A 154 -30.27 29.40 -4.71
C ASP A 154 -30.98 30.76 -4.50
N SER A 155 -32.24 30.88 -4.95
CA SER A 155 -33.05 32.10 -4.85
C SER A 155 -33.63 32.37 -3.46
N TYR A 156 -33.53 31.41 -2.54
CA TYR A 156 -34.11 31.47 -1.19
C TYR A 156 -33.06 31.64 -0.09
N VAL A 157 -31.79 31.76 -0.46
CA VAL A 157 -30.67 31.88 0.49
C VAL A 157 -30.08 33.27 0.41
N THR A 158 -29.99 33.93 1.57
CA THR A 158 -29.25 35.19 1.73
C THR A 158 -28.07 34.98 2.65
N THR A 159 -26.86 35.26 2.16
CA THR A 159 -25.62 35.12 2.93
C THR A 159 -25.09 36.49 3.33
N THR A 160 -24.67 36.60 4.59
CA THR A 160 -24.02 37.77 5.18
C THR A 160 -22.70 37.35 5.84
N GLY A 161 -21.75 38.28 5.93
CA GLY A 161 -20.42 38.04 6.50
C GLY A 161 -19.26 38.33 5.53
N PRO A 162 -18.01 38.08 5.97
CA PRO A 162 -17.67 37.59 7.30
C PRO A 162 -17.88 38.67 8.38
N ASP A 163 -18.22 38.26 9.60
CA ASP A 163 -18.09 39.11 10.78
C ASP A 163 -16.60 39.31 11.16
N ALA A 164 -16.33 40.03 12.25
CA ALA A 164 -14.96 40.27 12.72
C ALA A 164 -14.18 38.99 13.08
N ASN A 165 -14.87 37.85 13.23
CA ASN A 165 -14.29 36.55 13.56
C ASN A 165 -14.20 35.60 12.36
N GLY A 166 -14.54 36.06 11.14
CA GLY A 166 -14.56 35.20 9.95
C GLY A 166 -15.83 34.35 9.81
N THR A 167 -16.89 34.67 10.55
CA THR A 167 -18.15 33.90 10.55
C THR A 167 -19.11 34.43 9.49
N TYR A 168 -19.69 33.53 8.72
CA TYR A 168 -20.73 33.79 7.72
C TYR A 168 -22.07 33.28 8.24
N THR A 169 -23.15 33.93 7.84
CA THR A 169 -24.52 33.56 8.18
C THR A 169 -25.36 33.50 6.93
N SER A 170 -25.92 32.32 6.63
CA SER A 170 -26.85 32.08 5.54
C SER A 170 -28.25 31.83 6.08
N VAL A 171 -29.20 32.67 5.71
CA VAL A 171 -30.61 32.52 6.03
C VAL A 171 -31.31 31.90 4.83
N ILE A 172 -32.00 30.79 5.07
CA ILE A 172 -32.81 30.05 4.08
C ILE A 172 -34.28 30.35 4.39
N ASP A 173 -34.99 30.99 3.48
CA ASP A 173 -36.42 31.30 3.63
C ASP A 173 -37.21 30.82 2.42
N ILE A 174 -37.90 29.69 2.60
CA ILE A 174 -38.72 29.06 1.56
C ILE A 174 -40.18 29.48 1.63
N SER A 175 -40.55 30.47 2.45
CA SER A 175 -41.95 30.86 2.67
C SER A 175 -42.69 31.31 1.42
N ALA A 176 -41.96 31.82 0.41
CA ALA A 176 -42.52 32.23 -0.88
C ALA A 176 -42.81 31.04 -1.83
N ASP A 177 -42.25 29.85 -1.57
CA ASP A 177 -42.39 28.68 -2.43
C ASP A 177 -43.47 27.74 -1.92
N THR A 178 -44.73 28.03 -2.27
CA THR A 178 -45.88 27.26 -1.79
C THR A 178 -45.81 25.78 -2.17
N ALA A 179 -45.16 25.45 -3.29
CA ALA A 179 -45.02 24.07 -3.75
C ALA A 179 -44.03 23.30 -2.87
N LEU A 180 -42.92 23.93 -2.51
CA LEU A 180 -41.94 23.34 -1.60
C LEU A 180 -42.49 23.25 -0.16
N THR A 181 -43.13 24.30 0.35
CA THR A 181 -43.70 24.30 1.70
C THR A 181 -44.85 23.31 1.88
N ALA A 182 -45.50 22.88 0.79
CA ALA A 182 -46.50 21.82 0.84
C ALA A 182 -45.87 20.42 1.03
N LYS A 183 -44.57 20.27 0.71
CA LYS A 183 -43.82 19.01 0.80
C LYS A 183 -42.96 18.91 2.05
N ILE A 184 -42.45 20.04 2.54
CA ILE A 184 -41.48 20.10 3.63
C ILE A 184 -41.96 21.04 4.72
N ASN A 185 -41.86 20.58 5.96
CA ASN A 185 -41.87 21.44 7.13
C ASN A 185 -40.48 21.36 7.76
N LEU A 186 -39.69 22.44 7.69
CA LEU A 186 -38.29 22.42 8.14
C LEU A 186 -38.13 22.06 9.62
N LEU A 187 -39.18 22.20 10.45
CA LEU A 187 -39.13 21.83 11.87
C LEU A 187 -39.25 20.33 12.12
N THR A 188 -39.88 19.59 11.21
CA THR A 188 -40.29 18.20 11.46
C THR A 188 -39.84 17.22 10.39
N THR A 189 -39.61 17.70 9.17
CA THR A 189 -39.09 16.88 8.07
C THR A 189 -37.58 16.74 8.23
N ASN A 190 -37.06 15.53 8.15
CA ASN A 190 -35.61 15.30 8.05
C ASN A 190 -35.12 15.87 6.71
N VAL A 191 -34.32 16.93 6.79
CA VAL A 191 -33.77 17.67 5.65
C VAL A 191 -32.27 17.75 5.80
N ARG A 192 -31.56 17.45 4.70
CA ARG A 192 -30.16 17.78 4.52
C ARG A 192 -30.05 19.08 3.72
N TYR A 193 -29.26 20.00 4.24
CA TYR A 193 -28.99 21.32 3.68
C TYR A 193 -27.58 21.27 3.09
N TRP A 194 -27.44 21.55 1.80
CA TRP A 194 -26.14 21.64 1.13
C TRP A 194 -25.98 23.02 0.53
N LEU A 195 -24.96 23.75 0.95
CA LEU A 195 -24.66 25.11 0.51
C LEU A 195 -23.21 25.15 0.02
N SER A 196 -23.00 25.53 -1.24
CA SER A 196 -21.69 25.72 -1.85
C SER A 196 -21.42 27.21 -2.04
N TYR A 197 -20.26 27.68 -1.57
CA TYR A 197 -19.82 29.07 -1.64
C TYR A 197 -18.57 29.20 -2.49
N GLY A 198 -18.30 30.40 -3.00
CA GLY A 198 -17.05 30.72 -3.67
C GLY A 198 -16.90 32.22 -3.92
N ASN A 199 -15.71 32.66 -4.34
CA ASN A 199 -15.49 34.08 -4.64
C ASN A 199 -16.28 34.51 -5.86
N SER A 200 -17.02 35.62 -5.73
CA SER A 200 -17.71 36.23 -6.87
C SER A 200 -16.70 36.51 -8.01
N GLY A 201 -16.89 35.88 -9.16
CA GLY A 201 -16.01 36.04 -10.34
C GLY A 201 -14.79 35.11 -10.41
N ALA A 202 -14.46 34.31 -9.39
CA ALA A 202 -13.40 33.30 -9.48
C ALA A 202 -13.87 32.06 -10.27
N THR A 203 -12.94 31.41 -10.97
CA THR A 203 -13.12 30.07 -11.57
C THR A 203 -13.45 29.05 -10.48
N ASN A 204 -14.09 27.92 -10.86
CA ASN A 204 -14.64 26.87 -9.98
C ASN A 204 -13.63 26.12 -9.08
N THR A 205 -12.46 26.70 -8.77
CA THR A 205 -11.34 26.06 -8.08
C THR A 205 -11.20 26.47 -6.61
N ASN A 206 -12.04 27.38 -6.11
CA ASN A 206 -11.97 27.93 -4.75
C ASN A 206 -13.34 27.91 -4.05
N ASN A 207 -14.12 26.86 -4.29
CA ASN A 207 -15.40 26.74 -3.61
C ASN A 207 -15.19 26.23 -2.18
N PHE A 208 -16.24 26.11 -1.38
CA PHE A 208 -16.32 25.23 -0.22
C PHE A 208 -17.78 24.93 0.08
N GLU A 209 -18.04 23.88 0.84
CA GLU A 209 -19.39 23.35 1.03
C GLU A 209 -19.73 23.29 2.52
N VAL A 210 -21.01 23.50 2.83
CA VAL A 210 -21.58 23.32 4.16
C VAL A 210 -22.72 22.31 4.02
N VAL A 211 -22.60 21.18 4.70
CA VAL A 211 -23.62 20.14 4.78
C VAL A 211 -24.13 20.07 6.20
N GLU A 212 -25.43 20.22 6.40
CA GLU A 212 -26.07 20.15 7.71
C GLU A 212 -27.35 19.34 7.63
N ASN A 213 -27.76 18.72 8.74
CA ASN A 213 -28.99 17.93 8.82
C ASN A 213 -29.91 18.46 9.94
N TYR A 214 -31.21 18.52 9.69
CA TYR A 214 -32.20 18.83 10.74
C TYR A 214 -33.59 18.25 10.43
N PRO A 215 -34.34 17.76 11.44
CA PRO A 215 -33.89 17.53 12.81
C PRO A 215 -32.94 16.32 12.91
N ALA A 216 -32.94 15.45 11.91
CA ALA A 216 -31.99 14.36 11.73
C ALA A 216 -31.61 14.22 10.25
N SER A 217 -30.60 13.39 9.96
CA SER A 217 -30.24 13.07 8.57
C SER A 217 -31.41 12.40 7.86
N PRO A 218 -31.76 12.81 6.63
CA PRO A 218 -32.73 12.09 5.82
C PRO A 218 -32.21 10.70 5.41
N ASN A 219 -30.89 10.49 5.35
CA ASN A 219 -30.28 9.22 5.00
C ASN A 219 -29.03 8.98 5.87
N THR A 220 -28.99 7.87 6.61
CA THR A 220 -27.88 7.45 7.47
C THR A 220 -27.06 6.30 6.90
N SER A 221 -27.30 5.90 5.65
CA SER A 221 -26.69 4.70 5.07
C SER A 221 -25.19 4.81 4.80
N ILE A 222 -24.56 5.97 4.87
CA ILE A 222 -23.10 6.13 4.78
C ILE A 222 -22.71 7.43 5.47
N THR A 223 -21.45 7.53 5.88
CA THR A 223 -20.87 8.76 6.42
C THR A 223 -19.68 9.22 5.58
N ASP A 224 -19.30 10.48 5.73
CA ASP A 224 -18.07 11.02 5.18
C ASP A 224 -16.84 10.25 5.70
N GLU A 225 -16.83 9.90 6.99
CA GLU A 225 -15.78 9.12 7.65
C GLU A 225 -15.52 7.81 6.93
N SER A 226 -16.58 7.15 6.45
CA SER A 226 -16.46 5.87 5.71
C SER A 226 -15.64 6.00 4.44
N CYS A 227 -15.68 7.17 3.78
CA CYS A 227 -14.86 7.43 2.59
C CYS A 227 -13.45 7.86 2.97
N LEU A 228 -13.30 8.60 4.08
CA LEU A 228 -12.02 9.08 4.59
C LEU A 228 -11.11 7.93 5.07
N THR A 229 -11.69 6.78 5.36
CA THR A 229 -10.98 5.51 5.60
C THR A 229 -9.97 5.19 4.49
N CYS A 230 -10.35 5.38 3.22
CA CYS A 230 -9.50 5.05 2.07
C CYS A 230 -9.03 6.26 1.26
N HIS A 231 -9.70 7.39 1.40
CA HIS A 231 -9.40 8.61 0.67
C HIS A 231 -9.01 9.71 1.66
N SER A 232 -8.10 10.59 1.27
CA SER A 232 -7.78 11.78 2.05
C SER A 232 -8.98 12.70 2.09
N ASP A 233 -8.88 13.80 2.83
CA ASP A 233 -9.80 14.93 2.72
C ASP A 233 -9.96 15.44 1.27
N PHE A 234 -9.16 14.95 0.33
CA PHE A 234 -9.12 15.36 -1.07
C PHE A 234 -9.72 14.35 -2.07
N ILE A 235 -10.65 13.50 -1.62
CA ILE A 235 -11.33 12.43 -2.39
C ILE A 235 -11.56 12.76 -3.88
N TRP A 236 -11.88 14.02 -4.23
CA TRP A 236 -12.26 14.42 -5.60
C TRP A 236 -11.49 15.60 -6.21
N GLN A 237 -10.32 15.99 -5.69
CA GLN A 237 -9.69 17.25 -6.12
C GLN A 237 -9.04 17.24 -7.51
N TYR A 238 -8.67 16.08 -8.08
CA TYR A 238 -7.72 16.05 -9.19
C TYR A 238 -8.21 15.53 -10.54
N GLY A 239 -9.52 15.66 -10.81
CA GLY A 239 -10.07 15.50 -12.16
C GLY A 239 -9.99 16.78 -13.01
N THR A 240 -8.84 17.45 -13.12
CA THR A 240 -8.73 18.53 -14.12
C THR A 240 -8.59 17.95 -15.51
N ASN A 241 -9.72 17.59 -16.14
CA ASN A 241 -9.78 17.77 -17.59
C ASN A 241 -9.82 19.27 -17.85
N LYS A 242 -8.64 19.91 -17.76
CA LYS A 242 -8.42 21.35 -17.98
C LYS A 242 -8.97 21.79 -19.34
N ALA A 243 -9.13 20.86 -20.28
CA ALA A 243 -9.60 21.10 -21.63
C ALA A 243 -11.13 21.20 -21.78
N THR A 244 -11.95 20.58 -20.90
CA THR A 244 -13.41 20.54 -21.12
C THR A 244 -14.20 21.46 -20.21
N ASN A 245 -13.61 22.00 -19.14
CA ASN A 245 -14.32 22.88 -18.19
C ASN A 245 -15.67 22.26 -17.73
N ALA A 246 -15.75 20.92 -17.74
CA ALA A 246 -16.98 20.20 -17.49
C ALA A 246 -17.30 20.33 -16.01
N TYR A 247 -18.23 21.25 -15.76
CA TYR A 247 -18.89 21.53 -14.50
C TYR A 247 -19.14 20.25 -13.69
N HIS A 248 -18.86 20.32 -12.39
CA HIS A 248 -19.44 19.50 -11.29
C HIS A 248 -18.51 18.64 -10.40
N HIS A 249 -17.18 18.56 -10.61
CA HIS A 249 -16.29 17.86 -9.65
C HIS A 249 -15.08 18.68 -9.13
N GLY A 250 -15.09 20.01 -9.29
CA GLY A 250 -13.96 20.86 -8.92
C GLY A 250 -13.98 21.37 -7.47
N SER A 251 -12.98 20.93 -6.69
CA SER A 251 -12.13 21.76 -5.80
C SER A 251 -12.32 21.86 -4.28
N THR A 252 -13.15 21.04 -3.62
CA THR A 252 -13.11 20.98 -2.14
C THR A 252 -13.32 19.58 -1.59
N PRO A 253 -12.93 19.32 -0.32
CA PRO A 253 -13.31 18.10 0.39
C PRO A 253 -14.82 17.91 0.25
N LYS A 254 -15.21 16.88 -0.50
CA LYS A 254 -16.61 16.51 -0.63
C LYS A 254 -16.79 15.25 0.18
N GLY A 255 -17.43 15.42 1.32
CA GLY A 255 -18.12 14.34 1.97
C GLY A 255 -19.03 13.55 1.03
N ALA A 256 -19.19 12.25 1.26
CA ALA A 256 -20.20 11.42 0.64
C ALA A 256 -21.60 12.04 0.75
N GLU A 257 -21.86 12.77 1.82
CA GLU A 257 -23.17 13.36 2.08
C GLU A 257 -23.53 14.47 1.11
N SER A 258 -22.54 15.24 0.64
CA SER A 258 -22.72 16.25 -0.42
C SER A 258 -23.07 15.59 -1.76
N CYS A 259 -22.51 14.41 -2.02
CA CYS A 259 -22.71 13.67 -3.25
C CYS A 259 -24.13 13.12 -3.33
N ILE A 260 -24.63 12.56 -2.21
CA ILE A 260 -26.00 12.03 -2.08
C ILE A 260 -27.06 13.08 -2.44
N VAL A 261 -26.84 14.36 -2.10
CA VAL A 261 -27.78 15.44 -2.42
C VAL A 261 -28.03 15.54 -3.92
N CYS A 262 -27.01 15.34 -4.74
CA CYS A 262 -27.11 15.43 -6.19
C CYS A 262 -27.32 14.08 -6.88
N HIS A 263 -26.84 13.00 -6.26
CA HIS A 263 -26.85 11.64 -6.82
C HIS A 263 -27.82 10.74 -6.04
N SER A 264 -29.11 11.10 -5.95
CA SER A 264 -30.07 10.29 -5.20
C SER A 264 -30.44 8.98 -5.90
N ARG A 265 -30.90 7.98 -5.12
CA ARG A 265 -31.33 6.66 -5.62
C ARG A 265 -32.42 6.72 -6.71
N TYR A 266 -33.21 7.80 -6.78
CA TYR A 266 -34.47 7.84 -7.52
C TYR A 266 -34.59 8.98 -8.56
N ASP A 267 -33.51 9.72 -8.86
CA ASP A 267 -33.58 10.72 -9.94
C ASP A 267 -33.69 10.01 -11.31
N SER A 268 -34.92 9.98 -11.85
CA SER A 268 -35.33 9.30 -13.09
C SER A 268 -34.67 9.81 -14.37
N GLY A 269 -33.85 10.86 -14.30
CA GLY A 269 -33.05 11.35 -15.42
C GLY A 269 -31.68 10.70 -15.49
N SER A 270 -31.46 9.86 -16.51
CA SER A 270 -30.14 9.46 -17.06
C SER A 270 -28.94 9.67 -16.14
N GLY A 271 -28.73 8.76 -15.19
CA GLY A 271 -27.40 8.51 -14.61
C GLY A 271 -27.04 9.23 -13.30
N LYS A 272 -27.93 9.26 -12.30
CA LYS A 272 -27.64 9.93 -11.02
C LYS A 272 -27.88 9.10 -9.74
N ASN A 273 -27.77 7.78 -9.78
CA ASN A 273 -27.81 6.98 -8.54
C ASN A 273 -26.41 6.87 -7.91
N PHE A 274 -26.20 7.47 -6.73
CA PHE A 274 -24.92 7.43 -6.01
C PHE A 274 -24.43 6.01 -5.74
N MET A 275 -25.34 5.09 -5.39
CA MET A 275 -25.01 3.68 -5.18
C MET A 275 -24.39 3.05 -6.44
N LYS A 276 -24.96 3.34 -7.62
CA LYS A 276 -24.43 2.84 -8.90
C LYS A 276 -23.04 3.42 -9.21
N TYR A 277 -22.77 4.65 -8.80
CA TYR A 277 -21.43 5.24 -8.91
C TYR A 277 -20.46 4.57 -7.96
N VAL A 278 -20.76 4.57 -6.66
CA VAL A 278 -19.84 4.05 -5.64
C VAL A 278 -19.58 2.57 -5.88
N HIS A 279 -20.61 1.72 -5.91
CA HIS A 279 -20.41 0.29 -6.11
C HIS A 279 -19.82 -0.01 -7.49
N GLY A 280 -20.35 0.61 -8.55
CA GLY A 280 -19.91 0.32 -9.91
C GLY A 280 -18.49 0.81 -10.24
N ILE A 281 -18.01 1.87 -9.59
CA ILE A 281 -16.61 2.31 -9.73
C ILE A 281 -15.70 1.36 -8.96
N HIS A 282 -16.04 1.04 -7.71
CA HIS A 282 -15.20 0.17 -6.88
C HIS A 282 -15.21 -1.29 -7.36
N SER A 283 -16.29 -1.75 -7.99
CA SER A 283 -16.37 -3.08 -8.59
C SER A 283 -15.78 -3.17 -9.99
N SER A 284 -15.21 -2.08 -10.51
CA SER A 284 -14.87 -2.01 -11.94
C SER A 284 -13.65 -2.84 -12.34
N GLY A 285 -12.69 -3.04 -11.44
CA GLY A 285 -11.53 -3.92 -11.67
C GLY A 285 -11.91 -5.40 -11.70
N GLU A 286 -12.91 -5.79 -10.89
CA GLU A 286 -13.41 -7.17 -10.79
C GLU A 286 -14.45 -7.53 -11.87
N ALA A 287 -14.80 -6.57 -12.74
CA ALA A 287 -15.68 -6.85 -13.86
C ALA A 287 -14.97 -7.83 -14.84
N GLU A 288 -15.73 -8.70 -15.51
CA GLU A 288 -15.19 -9.67 -16.48
C GLU A 288 -14.31 -9.03 -17.56
N ALA A 289 -14.61 -7.77 -17.93
CA ALA A 289 -13.85 -7.00 -18.90
C ALA A 289 -12.64 -6.25 -18.33
N GLY A 290 -12.39 -6.31 -17.01
CA GLY A 290 -11.40 -5.50 -16.27
C GLY A 290 -11.76 -4.01 -16.17
N TYR A 291 -12.96 -3.64 -16.59
CA TYR A 291 -13.52 -2.29 -16.48
C TYR A 291 -15.05 -2.34 -16.44
N LYS A 292 -15.68 -1.33 -15.83
CA LYS A 292 -17.13 -1.16 -15.78
C LYS A 292 -17.56 0.19 -16.31
N THR A 293 -18.61 0.20 -17.14
CA THR A 293 -19.18 1.46 -17.65
C THR A 293 -20.29 1.97 -16.72
N VAL A 294 -19.98 3.03 -15.98
CA VAL A 294 -20.98 3.75 -15.16
C VAL A 294 -21.34 5.06 -15.87
N ASN A 295 -22.60 5.15 -16.34
CA ASN A 295 -23.16 6.33 -17.00
C ASN A 295 -22.29 6.87 -18.15
N SER A 296 -21.98 5.99 -19.11
CA SER A 296 -21.18 6.29 -20.31
C SER A 296 -19.71 6.64 -20.04
N LYS A 297 -19.21 6.41 -18.83
CA LYS A 297 -17.78 6.47 -18.49
C LYS A 297 -17.30 5.09 -18.06
N SER A 298 -16.17 4.65 -18.62
CA SER A 298 -15.50 3.41 -18.20
C SER A 298 -14.56 3.71 -17.05
N PHE A 299 -14.64 2.89 -16.00
CA PHE A 299 -13.75 2.89 -14.85
C PHE A 299 -13.02 1.55 -14.82
N SER A 300 -11.77 1.55 -14.38
CA SER A 300 -10.95 0.35 -14.16
C SER A 300 -10.14 0.60 -12.89
N VAL A 301 -10.84 0.49 -11.76
CA VAL A 301 -10.34 0.74 -10.41
C VAL A 301 -10.54 -0.55 -9.63
N HIS A 302 -9.46 -1.01 -8.99
CA HIS A 302 -9.52 -2.12 -8.05
C HIS A 302 -9.78 -1.55 -6.65
N TYR A 303 -10.86 -2.01 -6.03
CA TYR A 303 -11.10 -1.72 -4.62
C TYR A 303 -10.03 -2.45 -3.79
N PRO A 304 -9.33 -1.78 -2.85
CA PRO A 304 -8.22 -2.38 -2.11
C PRO A 304 -8.63 -3.50 -1.15
N GLN A 305 -9.93 -3.79 -1.04
CA GLN A 305 -10.50 -4.81 -0.18
C GLN A 305 -11.51 -5.67 -0.95
N SER A 306 -12.07 -6.68 -0.29
CA SER A 306 -13.20 -7.44 -0.84
C SER A 306 -14.42 -6.55 -1.06
N LEU A 307 -15.04 -6.62 -2.24
CA LEU A 307 -16.32 -5.93 -2.51
C LEU A 307 -17.49 -6.47 -1.68
N ALA A 308 -17.33 -7.64 -1.06
CA ALA A 308 -18.29 -8.16 -0.09
C ALA A 308 -18.16 -7.50 1.30
N ASN A 309 -17.11 -6.70 1.52
CA ASN A 309 -16.90 -5.94 2.76
C ASN A 309 -17.71 -4.63 2.77
N CYS A 310 -19.00 -4.77 3.08
CA CYS A 310 -19.95 -3.65 3.20
C CYS A 310 -19.58 -2.67 4.32
N VAL A 311 -18.98 -3.14 5.43
CA VAL A 311 -18.79 -2.32 6.65
C VAL A 311 -17.76 -1.21 6.47
N THR A 312 -16.89 -1.30 5.47
CA THR A 312 -15.98 -0.20 5.11
C THR A 312 -16.75 1.09 4.79
N CYS A 313 -17.82 0.96 4.00
CA CYS A 313 -18.67 2.09 3.59
C CYS A 313 -19.88 2.26 4.52
N HIS A 314 -20.36 1.16 5.08
CA HIS A 314 -21.53 1.09 5.96
C HIS A 314 -21.07 0.85 7.41
N ASN A 315 -20.36 1.84 7.96
CA ASN A 315 -19.54 1.71 9.18
C ASN A 315 -20.29 1.85 10.53
N SER A 316 -21.63 1.77 10.53
CA SER A 316 -22.42 1.67 11.76
C SER A 316 -23.39 0.51 11.66
N ASP A 317 -23.78 -0.08 12.79
CA ASP A 317 -24.71 -1.21 12.83
C ASP A 317 -26.02 -0.88 12.07
N ASP A 318 -26.61 0.29 12.32
CA ASP A 318 -27.81 0.75 11.63
C ASP A 318 -27.60 0.91 10.11
N SER A 319 -26.44 1.43 9.70
CA SER A 319 -26.09 1.61 8.29
C SER A 319 -25.86 0.27 7.59
N LEU A 320 -25.17 -0.65 8.26
CA LEU A 320 -24.88 -1.98 7.74
C LEU A 320 -26.18 -2.78 7.62
N GLU A 321 -26.98 -2.82 8.68
CA GLU A 321 -28.29 -3.49 8.69
C GLU A 321 -29.18 -2.95 7.56
N ALA A 322 -29.23 -1.62 7.38
CA ALA A 322 -29.98 -1.02 6.28
C ALA A 322 -29.45 -1.38 4.88
N ALA A 323 -28.13 -1.56 4.73
CA ALA A 323 -27.49 -1.93 3.47
C ALA A 323 -27.66 -3.43 3.14
N THR A 324 -27.65 -4.28 4.16
CA THR A 324 -27.75 -5.74 4.03
C THR A 324 -29.16 -6.30 4.27
N ASP A 325 -30.15 -5.44 4.53
CA ASP A 325 -31.55 -5.85 4.68
C ASP A 325 -32.04 -6.58 3.41
N ASP A 326 -32.79 -7.66 3.59
CA ASP A 326 -33.27 -8.48 2.48
C ASP A 326 -34.10 -7.66 1.46
N SER A 327 -34.75 -6.56 1.88
CA SER A 327 -35.45 -5.67 0.94
C SER A 327 -34.54 -4.96 -0.07
N GLN A 328 -33.23 -4.92 0.19
CA GLN A 328 -32.24 -4.43 -0.77
C GLN A 328 -31.89 -5.46 -1.85
N PHE A 329 -32.33 -6.72 -1.72
CA PHE A 329 -32.16 -7.76 -2.73
C PHE A 329 -33.04 -7.48 -3.96
N THR A 330 -32.60 -6.54 -4.78
CA THR A 330 -33.26 -6.06 -5.98
C THR A 330 -32.29 -6.12 -7.14
N TYR A 331 -32.80 -6.38 -8.34
CA TYR A 331 -31.97 -6.41 -9.55
C TYR A 331 -31.10 -5.15 -9.69
N GLU A 332 -31.65 -3.97 -9.38
CA GLU A 332 -30.92 -2.70 -9.49
C GLU A 332 -29.71 -2.62 -8.55
N VAL A 333 -29.82 -3.14 -7.33
CA VAL A 333 -28.72 -3.18 -6.36
C VAL A 333 -27.66 -4.19 -6.80
N CYS A 334 -28.06 -5.42 -7.17
CA CYS A 334 -27.11 -6.45 -7.62
C CYS A 334 -26.28 -5.98 -8.81
N MET A 335 -26.93 -5.35 -9.80
CA MET A 335 -26.26 -4.89 -11.01
C MET A 335 -25.39 -3.64 -10.80
N THR A 336 -25.37 -3.07 -9.58
CA THR A 336 -24.38 -2.03 -9.27
C THR A 336 -22.97 -2.60 -9.21
N CYS A 337 -22.80 -3.84 -8.72
CA CYS A 337 -21.51 -4.54 -8.73
C CYS A 337 -21.38 -5.49 -9.93
N HIS A 338 -22.41 -6.28 -10.20
CA HIS A 338 -22.39 -7.29 -11.27
C HIS A 338 -22.78 -6.68 -12.63
N ASP A 339 -22.08 -7.05 -13.70
CA ASP A 339 -22.36 -6.54 -15.06
C ASP A 339 -23.44 -7.34 -15.80
N GLY A 340 -23.87 -8.43 -15.19
CA GLY A 340 -24.98 -9.25 -15.63
C GLY A 340 -25.02 -10.56 -14.84
N TRP A 341 -25.93 -11.45 -15.21
CA TRP A 341 -26.01 -12.76 -14.58
C TRP A 341 -24.80 -13.66 -14.87
N SER A 342 -24.02 -13.37 -15.92
CA SER A 342 -22.78 -14.10 -16.22
C SER A 342 -21.64 -13.79 -15.27
N SER A 343 -21.65 -12.63 -14.57
CA SER A 343 -20.61 -12.24 -13.62
C SER A 343 -20.86 -12.78 -12.20
N PHE A 344 -21.51 -13.93 -12.10
CA PHE A 344 -21.73 -14.65 -10.85
C PHE A 344 -21.19 -16.06 -11.04
N ASP A 345 -20.15 -16.41 -10.28
CA ASP A 345 -19.41 -17.66 -10.50
C ASP A 345 -20.21 -18.90 -10.06
N ASP A 346 -21.14 -18.74 -9.11
CA ASP A 346 -21.82 -19.85 -8.42
C ASP A 346 -23.36 -19.75 -8.45
N LEU A 347 -23.95 -19.40 -9.60
CA LEU A 347 -25.40 -19.46 -9.72
C LEU A 347 -25.89 -20.91 -9.77
N PRO A 348 -26.87 -21.31 -8.93
CA PRO A 348 -27.38 -22.66 -8.93
C PRO A 348 -28.09 -22.97 -10.26
N SER A 349 -27.64 -24.03 -10.95
CA SER A 349 -28.17 -24.45 -12.25
C SER A 349 -29.66 -24.85 -12.25
N ALA A 350 -30.23 -25.07 -11.07
CA ALA A 350 -31.65 -25.38 -10.89
C ALA A 350 -32.58 -24.18 -11.08
N ILE A 351 -32.06 -22.95 -11.05
CA ILE A 351 -32.82 -21.70 -11.20
C ILE A 351 -32.18 -20.85 -12.31
N ASP A 352 -32.93 -20.60 -13.38
CA ASP A 352 -32.48 -19.71 -14.45
C ASP A 352 -32.62 -18.24 -14.03
N HIS A 353 -31.50 -17.67 -13.56
CA HIS A 353 -31.48 -16.28 -13.12
C HIS A 353 -31.62 -15.29 -14.28
N THR A 354 -31.32 -15.71 -15.52
CA THR A 354 -31.39 -14.84 -16.70
C THR A 354 -32.83 -14.44 -17.06
N ALA A 355 -33.81 -15.16 -16.53
CA ALA A 355 -35.23 -14.84 -16.66
C ALA A 355 -35.69 -13.67 -15.76
N TYR A 356 -34.85 -13.21 -14.83
CA TYR A 356 -35.17 -12.14 -13.87
C TYR A 356 -34.58 -10.79 -14.27
N GLY A 357 -35.31 -9.72 -13.98
CA GLY A 357 -34.94 -8.34 -14.31
C GLY A 357 -35.45 -7.32 -13.28
N THR A 358 -35.51 -6.04 -13.64
CA THR A 358 -35.89 -4.93 -12.73
C THR A 358 -37.27 -5.08 -12.08
N ALA A 359 -38.18 -5.86 -12.66
CA ALA A 359 -39.51 -6.11 -12.12
C ALA A 359 -39.58 -7.29 -11.13
N THR A 360 -38.47 -8.02 -10.92
CA THR A 360 -38.47 -9.24 -10.10
C THR A 360 -38.28 -8.93 -8.62
N THR A 361 -39.08 -9.60 -7.78
CA THR A 361 -38.95 -9.59 -6.31
C THR A 361 -38.06 -10.75 -5.86
N CYS A 362 -36.78 -10.50 -5.66
CA CYS A 362 -35.79 -11.53 -5.32
C CYS A 362 -35.96 -12.10 -3.90
N THR A 363 -36.60 -11.34 -2.99
CA THR A 363 -36.86 -11.75 -1.60
C THR A 363 -37.77 -12.97 -1.45
N THR A 364 -38.48 -13.36 -2.53
CA THR A 364 -39.22 -14.62 -2.59
C THR A 364 -38.30 -15.83 -2.40
N CYS A 365 -37.05 -15.73 -2.87
CA CYS A 365 -36.04 -16.79 -2.75
C CYS A 365 -34.95 -16.45 -1.74
N HIS A 366 -34.52 -15.18 -1.68
CA HIS A 366 -33.46 -14.69 -0.80
C HIS A 366 -34.05 -13.96 0.41
N SER A 367 -34.52 -14.70 1.41
CA SER A 367 -34.98 -14.10 2.68
C SER A 367 -34.96 -15.06 3.87
N ASN A 368 -34.80 -14.50 5.07
CA ASN A 368 -34.79 -15.26 6.33
C ASN A 368 -36.11 -15.99 6.65
N ALA A 369 -37.26 -15.47 6.20
CA ALA A 369 -38.56 -15.91 6.69
C ALA A 369 -39.20 -17.07 5.89
N ALA A 370 -38.72 -17.36 4.67
CA ALA A 370 -39.24 -18.44 3.82
C ALA A 370 -38.37 -18.72 2.57
N GLY A 371 -37.20 -18.10 2.44
CA GLY A 371 -36.33 -18.26 1.28
C GLY A 371 -35.76 -19.67 1.15
N ILE A 372 -35.49 -20.08 -0.09
CA ILE A 372 -34.76 -21.33 -0.40
C ILE A 372 -33.27 -21.07 -0.67
N ALA A 373 -32.87 -19.79 -0.71
CA ALA A 373 -31.52 -19.34 -1.01
C ALA A 373 -30.99 -18.49 0.16
N PRO A 374 -29.66 -18.33 0.27
CA PRO A 374 -29.04 -17.50 1.31
C PRO A 374 -29.53 -16.05 1.24
N THR A 375 -29.57 -15.39 2.40
CA THR A 375 -29.95 -13.97 2.51
C THR A 375 -28.89 -13.04 1.92
N PHE A 376 -29.21 -11.74 1.81
CA PHE A 376 -28.20 -10.77 1.37
C PHE A 376 -26.98 -10.76 2.30
N ALA A 377 -27.22 -10.76 3.61
CA ALA A 377 -26.17 -10.78 4.64
C ALA A 377 -25.37 -12.09 4.64
N ASP A 378 -25.97 -13.23 4.27
CA ASP A 378 -25.24 -14.51 4.16
C ASP A 378 -24.26 -14.55 2.97
N LEU A 379 -24.60 -13.85 1.88
CA LEU A 379 -23.78 -13.79 0.66
C LEU A 379 -22.73 -12.69 0.74
N HIS A 380 -23.06 -11.56 1.37
CA HIS A 380 -22.18 -10.42 1.58
C HIS A 380 -22.04 -10.18 3.07
N THR A 381 -21.33 -11.09 3.73
CA THR A 381 -21.14 -11.12 5.19
C THR A 381 -20.50 -9.87 5.78
N GLY A 382 -20.08 -8.91 4.95
CA GLY A 382 -19.33 -7.73 5.37
C GLY A 382 -17.89 -8.04 5.76
N VAL A 383 -17.52 -9.31 5.90
CA VAL A 383 -16.22 -9.79 6.36
C VAL A 383 -15.86 -11.08 5.62
N GLU A 384 -14.61 -11.25 5.18
CA GLU A 384 -14.21 -12.52 4.56
C GLU A 384 -14.29 -13.67 5.58
N LYS A 385 -14.88 -14.82 5.23
CA LYS A 385 -15.02 -15.99 6.15
C LYS A 385 -13.70 -16.44 6.76
N ALA A 386 -12.63 -16.41 5.98
CA ALA A 386 -11.27 -16.70 6.42
C ALA A 386 -10.79 -15.81 7.59
N ARG A 387 -11.43 -14.67 7.86
CA ARG A 387 -11.12 -13.72 8.94
C ARG A 387 -11.90 -13.97 10.24
N THR A 388 -12.82 -14.94 10.25
CA THR A 388 -13.67 -15.25 11.42
C THR A 388 -12.98 -16.07 12.52
N HIS A 389 -11.78 -16.60 12.26
CA HIS A 389 -11.08 -17.51 13.18
C HIS A 389 -10.39 -16.81 14.37
N ASN A 390 -10.24 -15.48 14.31
CA ASN A 390 -9.76 -14.63 15.40
C ASN A 390 -8.50 -15.16 16.11
N ILE A 391 -7.47 -15.44 15.32
CA ILE A 391 -6.19 -15.99 15.79
C ILE A 391 -5.15 -14.88 15.82
N VAL A 392 -4.38 -14.80 16.91
CA VAL A 392 -3.32 -13.79 17.11
C VAL A 392 -2.00 -14.46 17.51
N TYR A 393 -0.87 -13.96 17.01
CA TYR A 393 0.47 -14.37 17.44
C TYR A 393 0.93 -13.56 18.67
N TYR A 394 1.70 -14.18 19.58
CA TYR A 394 2.40 -13.43 20.63
C TYR A 394 3.51 -12.58 20.02
N THR A 395 3.65 -11.33 20.47
CA THR A 395 4.91 -10.60 20.28
C THR A 395 6.06 -11.46 20.83
N PRO A 396 7.07 -11.79 20.00
CA PRO A 396 8.08 -12.74 20.42
C PRO A 396 9.00 -12.17 21.49
N GLU A 397 9.49 -13.04 22.37
CA GLU A 397 10.58 -12.74 23.30
C GLU A 397 11.88 -13.33 22.74
N ILE A 398 12.96 -12.54 22.75
CA ILE A 398 14.25 -12.95 22.19
C ILE A 398 15.29 -12.99 23.30
N THR A 399 16.03 -14.09 23.40
CA THR A 399 17.26 -14.21 24.18
C THR A 399 18.43 -14.50 23.25
N VAL A 400 19.55 -13.80 23.41
CA VAL A 400 20.74 -13.96 22.58
C VAL A 400 21.82 -14.72 23.34
N ASP A 401 22.32 -15.80 22.75
CA ASP A 401 23.47 -16.56 23.20
C ASP A 401 24.68 -16.15 22.36
N THR A 402 25.41 -15.16 22.88
CA THR A 402 26.61 -14.59 22.22
C THR A 402 27.75 -15.60 22.12
N ALA A 403 27.87 -16.52 23.07
CA ALA A 403 28.94 -17.52 23.09
C ALA A 403 28.82 -18.51 21.92
N ASN A 404 27.59 -18.82 21.50
CA ASN A 404 27.33 -19.77 20.42
C ASN A 404 26.77 -19.13 19.15
N SER A 405 26.65 -17.79 19.10
CA SER A 405 26.01 -17.05 18.00
C SER A 405 24.59 -17.58 17.70
N LYS A 406 23.77 -17.72 18.74
CA LYS A 406 22.38 -18.19 18.61
C LYS A 406 21.39 -17.21 19.22
N ILE A 407 20.14 -17.31 18.79
CA ILE A 407 19.00 -16.69 19.46
C ILE A 407 17.97 -17.75 19.82
N SER A 408 17.28 -17.54 20.93
CA SER A 408 16.07 -18.27 21.30
C SER A 408 14.88 -17.32 21.17
N VAL A 409 13.95 -17.68 20.29
CA VAL A 409 12.71 -16.95 20.02
C VAL A 409 11.57 -17.68 20.70
N VAL A 410 10.96 -17.06 21.71
CA VAL A 410 9.76 -17.58 22.37
C VAL A 410 8.53 -16.95 21.74
N TRP A 411 7.60 -17.76 21.26
CA TRP A 411 6.42 -17.33 20.51
C TRP A 411 5.24 -18.29 20.71
N GLY A 412 4.12 -18.05 20.04
CA GLY A 412 2.94 -18.93 20.06
C GLY A 412 1.73 -18.23 19.43
N ALA A 413 0.54 -18.80 19.59
CA ALA A 413 -0.70 -18.17 19.15
C ALA A 413 -1.85 -18.42 20.15
N PHE A 414 -2.91 -17.63 20.06
CA PHE A 414 -4.14 -17.78 20.83
C PHE A 414 -5.37 -17.37 20.01
N THR A 415 -6.55 -17.83 20.44
CA THR A 415 -7.83 -17.27 20.00
C THR A 415 -8.14 -16.04 20.85
N ASP A 416 -8.37 -14.90 20.22
CA ASP A 416 -8.55 -13.60 20.88
C ASP A 416 -10.04 -13.33 21.18
N ASN A 417 -10.58 -13.90 22.24
CA ASN A 417 -12.02 -13.91 22.46
C ASN A 417 -12.63 -12.52 22.75
N ASP A 418 -11.80 -11.52 23.06
CA ASP A 418 -12.22 -10.15 23.35
C ASP A 418 -11.72 -9.11 22.34
N GLU A 419 -11.08 -9.55 21.25
CA GLU A 419 -10.72 -8.72 20.12
C GLU A 419 -9.67 -7.65 20.44
N SER A 420 -8.91 -7.83 21.53
CA SER A 420 -7.95 -6.84 22.01
C SER A 420 -6.59 -6.90 21.30
N GLY A 421 -6.34 -7.94 20.51
CA GLY A 421 -5.01 -8.26 19.97
C GLY A 421 -4.00 -8.65 21.05
N THR A 422 -4.43 -8.80 22.31
CA THR A 422 -3.57 -9.09 23.45
C THR A 422 -4.13 -10.25 24.25
N TYR A 423 -3.27 -11.11 24.77
CA TYR A 423 -3.74 -12.26 25.54
C TYR A 423 -4.40 -11.81 26.85
N THR A 424 -5.65 -12.21 27.04
CA THR A 424 -6.39 -12.04 28.29
C THR A 424 -6.77 -13.39 28.91
N THR A 425 -7.29 -13.38 30.15
CA THR A 425 -7.61 -14.61 30.89
C THR A 425 -8.78 -15.41 30.26
N GLY A 426 -9.48 -14.85 29.26
CA GLY A 426 -10.52 -15.53 28.49
C GLY A 426 -10.00 -16.30 27.27
N ASP A 427 -8.75 -16.10 26.86
CA ASP A 427 -8.23 -16.63 25.61
C ASP A 427 -7.75 -18.07 25.71
N THR A 428 -7.72 -18.75 24.56
CA THR A 428 -7.27 -20.14 24.46
C THR A 428 -5.96 -20.23 23.68
N PHE A 429 -4.92 -20.76 24.32
CA PHE A 429 -3.65 -21.07 23.66
C PHE A 429 -3.85 -22.10 22.54
N LEU A 430 -3.18 -21.85 21.42
CA LEU A 430 -3.17 -22.75 20.27
C LEU A 430 -1.88 -23.54 20.19
N ASP A 431 -1.98 -24.83 19.84
CA ASP A 431 -0.82 -25.68 19.60
C ASP A 431 -0.19 -25.34 18.24
N VAL A 432 0.82 -24.47 18.27
CA VAL A 432 1.55 -24.03 17.08
C VAL A 432 2.45 -25.10 16.47
N THR A 433 2.51 -26.30 17.06
CA THR A 433 3.20 -27.45 16.47
C THR A 433 2.27 -28.38 15.70
N GLN A 434 0.97 -28.09 15.68
CA GLN A 434 -0.01 -28.90 14.96
C GLN A 434 0.30 -28.96 13.45
N THR A 435 0.33 -30.18 12.91
CA THR A 435 0.66 -30.46 11.50
C THR A 435 -0.49 -31.11 10.72
N ALA A 436 -1.51 -31.68 11.37
CA ALA A 436 -2.46 -32.58 10.68
C ALA A 436 -3.90 -32.61 11.21
N ASP A 437 -4.20 -32.12 12.42
CA ASP A 437 -5.57 -32.10 12.93
C ASP A 437 -6.38 -31.00 12.25
N THR A 438 -7.26 -31.36 11.31
CA THR A 438 -8.07 -30.41 10.54
C THR A 438 -9.20 -29.77 11.33
N THR A 439 -9.45 -30.23 12.57
CA THR A 439 -10.43 -29.61 13.48
C THR A 439 -9.81 -28.55 14.39
N LYS A 440 -8.50 -28.31 14.21
CA LYS A 440 -7.73 -27.30 14.94
C LYS A 440 -6.89 -26.50 13.95
N PRO A 441 -6.41 -25.31 14.35
CA PRO A 441 -5.46 -24.57 13.53
C PRO A 441 -4.16 -25.34 13.28
N ILE A 442 -3.80 -25.48 12.01
CA ILE A 442 -2.56 -26.13 11.55
C ILE A 442 -1.55 -25.04 11.20
N PHE A 443 -0.46 -24.96 11.98
CA PHE A 443 0.60 -23.96 11.81
C PHE A 443 1.80 -24.50 11.06
N MET A 444 2.16 -25.77 11.24
CA MET A 444 3.39 -26.36 10.69
C MET A 444 3.08 -27.15 9.42
N GLN A 445 2.78 -26.45 8.33
CA GLN A 445 2.46 -27.02 7.02
C GLN A 445 3.54 -26.66 5.98
N SER A 446 3.82 -27.55 5.02
CA SER A 446 4.60 -27.21 3.81
C SER A 446 3.63 -26.93 2.66
N TYR A 447 4.03 -26.09 1.72
CA TYR A 447 3.34 -25.90 0.43
C TYR A 447 2.88 -27.21 -0.23
N THR A 448 3.73 -28.23 -0.15
CA THR A 448 3.49 -29.54 -0.78
C THR A 448 2.49 -30.41 -0.04
N ASP A 449 2.19 -30.11 1.22
CA ASP A 449 1.43 -31.02 2.10
C ASP A 449 -0.08 -30.93 1.87
N ARG A 450 -0.57 -29.92 1.15
CA ARG A 450 -2.01 -29.77 0.90
C ARG A 450 -2.29 -29.15 -0.46
N VAL A 451 -2.75 -30.02 -1.37
CA VAL A 451 -3.41 -29.65 -2.61
C VAL A 451 -4.92 -29.77 -2.37
N VAL A 452 -5.61 -28.66 -2.12
CA VAL A 452 -7.09 -28.64 -2.08
C VAL A 452 -7.55 -28.25 -3.48
N ASP A 453 -8.35 -29.10 -4.13
CA ASP A 453 -8.86 -28.88 -5.49
C ASP A 453 -7.79 -28.64 -6.56
N GLY A 454 -6.60 -29.23 -6.40
CA GLY A 454 -5.48 -29.02 -7.33
C GLY A 454 -4.60 -27.81 -7.03
N ILE A 455 -4.94 -27.01 -6.01
CA ILE A 455 -4.21 -25.80 -5.63
C ILE A 455 -3.49 -26.01 -4.30
N ALA A 456 -2.18 -25.77 -4.27
CA ALA A 456 -1.39 -25.79 -3.04
C ALA A 456 -1.81 -24.62 -2.13
N LYS A 457 -2.25 -24.91 -0.90
CA LYS A 457 -2.75 -23.90 0.04
C LYS A 457 -1.82 -23.75 1.26
N SER A 458 -1.16 -22.59 1.36
CA SER A 458 -0.37 -22.04 2.48
C SER A 458 0.91 -22.78 2.92
N ASP A 459 1.98 -22.02 3.17
CA ASP A 459 3.24 -22.47 3.78
C ASP A 459 3.24 -22.53 5.32
N GLY A 460 2.06 -22.40 5.95
CA GLY A 460 1.96 -22.33 7.41
C GLY A 460 2.80 -21.18 7.98
N VAL A 461 3.34 -21.38 9.19
CA VAL A 461 4.14 -20.39 9.92
C VAL A 461 5.59 -20.36 9.42
N ARG A 462 6.15 -19.15 9.31
CA ARG A 462 7.58 -18.92 9.10
C ARG A 462 8.13 -17.99 10.17
N ILE A 463 9.37 -18.24 10.55
CA ILE A 463 10.16 -17.32 11.37
C ILE A 463 11.24 -16.72 10.47
N LEU A 464 11.33 -15.40 10.45
CA LEU A 464 12.33 -14.66 9.69
C LEU A 464 13.31 -13.98 10.64
N VAL A 465 14.58 -13.91 10.27
CA VAL A 465 15.61 -13.16 10.98
C VAL A 465 16.25 -12.18 10.00
N GLY A 466 15.94 -10.89 10.15
CA GLY A 466 16.55 -9.79 9.40
C GLY A 466 17.78 -9.25 10.13
N TYR A 467 18.82 -8.92 9.36
CA TYR A 467 20.07 -8.34 9.85
C TYR A 467 20.17 -6.88 9.42
N TYR A 468 20.34 -5.96 10.38
CA TYR A 468 20.55 -4.54 10.07
C TYR A 468 22.02 -4.24 9.80
N GLY A 469 22.31 -3.59 8.67
CA GLY A 469 23.68 -3.36 8.21
C GLY A 469 24.27 -2.02 8.67
N PHE A 470 25.58 -1.99 8.91
CA PHE A 470 26.38 -0.76 9.08
C PHE A 470 25.84 0.22 10.13
N GLY A 471 25.30 -0.31 11.24
CA GLY A 471 24.72 0.49 12.33
C GLY A 471 23.40 1.21 11.98
N THR A 472 22.85 0.99 10.79
CA THR A 472 21.55 1.53 10.37
C THR A 472 20.39 0.69 10.90
N GLN A 473 19.16 1.02 10.50
CA GLN A 473 17.95 0.28 10.82
C GLN A 473 17.29 -0.37 9.59
N ASP A 474 18.06 -0.52 8.51
CA ASP A 474 17.61 -1.18 7.29
C ASP A 474 18.12 -2.60 7.21
N VAL A 475 17.23 -3.51 6.83
CA VAL A 475 17.60 -4.90 6.59
C VAL A 475 18.45 -4.95 5.32
N VAL A 476 19.60 -5.61 5.40
CA VAL A 476 20.51 -5.83 4.25
C VAL A 476 20.63 -7.30 3.87
N ALA A 477 20.27 -8.18 4.79
CA ALA A 477 20.22 -9.63 4.60
C ALA A 477 19.17 -10.23 5.54
N TYR A 478 18.67 -11.42 5.22
CA TYR A 478 17.78 -12.15 6.11
C TYR A 478 17.90 -13.67 5.96
N ASP A 479 17.39 -14.38 6.96
CA ASP A 479 17.19 -15.82 6.97
C ASP A 479 15.71 -16.16 7.18
N GLY A 480 15.22 -17.16 6.45
CA GLY A 480 13.86 -17.67 6.60
C GLY A 480 13.85 -19.12 7.09
N TYR A 481 13.03 -19.40 8.10
CA TYR A 481 12.85 -20.73 8.68
C TYR A 481 11.40 -21.19 8.46
N THR A 482 11.25 -22.29 7.72
CA THR A 482 9.96 -22.90 7.36
C THR A 482 9.71 -24.17 8.18
N LYS A 483 8.57 -24.85 7.98
CA LYS A 483 8.26 -26.15 8.61
C LYS A 483 9.46 -27.11 8.64
N THR A 484 10.16 -27.28 7.52
CA THR A 484 11.29 -28.21 7.42
C THR A 484 12.39 -27.83 8.40
N ASN A 485 12.65 -26.54 8.60
CA ASN A 485 13.62 -26.11 9.59
C ASN A 485 13.05 -26.33 11.00
N LEU A 486 11.85 -25.79 11.25
CA LEU A 486 11.21 -25.70 12.58
C LEU A 486 10.92 -27.05 13.23
N THR A 487 10.74 -28.11 12.44
CA THR A 487 10.43 -29.47 12.93
C THR A 487 11.65 -30.41 13.03
N THR A 488 12.81 -30.00 12.49
CA THR A 488 14.03 -30.83 12.57
C THR A 488 14.72 -30.73 13.91
N THR A 489 15.05 -31.87 14.53
CA THR A 489 15.55 -31.98 15.92
C THR A 489 17.03 -31.63 16.12
N SER A 490 17.72 -31.02 15.14
CA SER A 490 19.16 -30.73 15.25
C SER A 490 19.48 -29.24 15.23
N SER A 491 20.10 -28.77 16.31
CA SER A 491 20.53 -27.38 16.53
C SER A 491 21.83 -26.97 15.83
N SER A 492 22.43 -27.88 15.04
CA SER A 492 23.72 -27.66 14.36
C SER A 492 23.60 -26.90 13.04
N THR A 493 22.41 -26.90 12.41
CA THR A 493 22.21 -26.33 11.06
C THR A 493 20.83 -25.72 10.80
N SER A 494 19.83 -25.98 11.64
CA SER A 494 18.44 -25.52 11.44
C SER A 494 17.82 -25.06 12.76
N GLY A 495 16.81 -24.18 12.68
CA GLY A 495 16.09 -23.73 13.86
C GLY A 495 15.15 -24.81 14.40
N TYR A 496 15.33 -25.31 15.62
CA TYR A 496 14.43 -26.32 16.21
C TYR A 496 13.44 -25.68 17.19
N THR A 497 12.18 -26.11 17.11
CA THR A 497 11.08 -25.62 17.96
C THR A 497 10.69 -26.63 19.03
N THR A 498 10.68 -26.23 20.29
CA THR A 498 10.02 -26.96 21.39
C THR A 498 8.73 -26.26 21.77
N TYR A 499 7.70 -27.00 22.19
CA TYR A 499 6.42 -26.43 22.61
C TYR A 499 6.08 -26.81 24.05
N ASN A 500 5.68 -25.82 24.84
CA ASN A 500 5.21 -25.99 26.20
C ASN A 500 3.68 -25.83 26.23
N SER A 501 2.97 -26.96 26.27
CA SER A 501 1.51 -27.00 26.30
C SER A 501 0.90 -26.39 27.56
N THR A 502 1.66 -26.19 28.64
CA THR A 502 1.16 -25.57 29.87
C THR A 502 1.10 -24.05 29.74
N THR A 503 2.04 -23.46 29.01
CA THR A 503 2.11 -22.00 28.80
C THR A 503 1.64 -21.56 27.42
N GLY A 504 1.35 -22.51 26.52
CA GLY A 504 1.01 -22.24 25.13
C GLY A 504 2.13 -21.57 24.33
N LYS A 505 3.38 -21.67 24.79
CA LYS A 505 4.55 -21.02 24.18
C LYS A 505 5.45 -22.05 23.51
N ALA A 506 5.83 -21.77 22.28
CA ALA A 506 6.91 -22.41 21.56
C ALA A 506 8.23 -21.66 21.77
N THR A 507 9.36 -22.37 21.70
CA THR A 507 10.70 -21.79 21.70
C THR A 507 11.47 -22.33 20.51
N THR A 508 11.82 -21.45 19.58
CA THR A 508 12.67 -21.78 18.43
C THR A 508 14.08 -21.27 18.67
N THR A 509 15.07 -22.17 18.64
CA THR A 509 16.48 -21.80 18.75
C THR A 509 17.11 -21.71 17.37
N ILE A 510 17.64 -20.56 17.00
CA ILE A 510 18.16 -20.24 15.66
C ILE A 510 19.65 -19.92 15.75
N ALA A 511 20.47 -20.50 14.87
CA ALA A 511 21.86 -20.09 14.69
C ALA A 511 21.92 -18.86 13.79
N LEU A 512 22.62 -17.82 14.24
CA LEU A 512 22.85 -16.61 13.46
C LEU A 512 23.98 -16.85 12.44
N LYS A 513 23.81 -16.33 11.23
CA LYS A 513 24.84 -16.42 10.19
C LYS A 513 25.98 -15.44 10.46
N THR A 514 27.09 -15.96 10.98
CA THR A 514 28.32 -15.19 11.25
C THR A 514 28.86 -14.45 10.02
N ALA A 515 28.71 -15.04 8.83
CA ALA A 515 29.08 -14.40 7.56
C ALA A 515 28.29 -13.10 7.32
N ASN A 516 26.97 -13.10 7.55
CA ASN A 516 26.15 -11.90 7.42
C ASN A 516 26.55 -10.87 8.48
N ILE A 517 26.73 -11.30 9.73
CA ILE A 517 27.13 -10.41 10.83
C ILE A 517 28.44 -9.70 10.52
N THR A 518 29.43 -10.44 10.03
CA THR A 518 30.76 -9.90 9.73
C THR A 518 30.74 -9.03 8.49
N SER A 519 30.10 -9.47 7.40
CA SER A 519 30.14 -8.76 6.12
C SER A 519 29.43 -7.41 6.19
N TYR A 520 28.30 -7.35 6.90
CA TYR A 520 27.46 -6.16 6.98
C TYR A 520 27.60 -5.39 8.31
N GLU A 521 28.62 -5.70 9.12
CA GLU A 521 28.85 -5.05 10.43
C GLU A 521 27.60 -5.00 11.33
N VAL A 522 26.90 -6.14 11.41
CA VAL A 522 25.59 -6.20 12.06
C VAL A 522 25.74 -6.11 13.57
N THR A 523 25.10 -5.10 14.16
CA THR A 523 25.00 -4.94 15.63
C THR A 523 23.59 -5.17 16.16
N LYS A 524 22.58 -5.10 15.29
CA LYS A 524 21.16 -5.24 15.61
C LYS A 524 20.44 -6.07 14.54
N GLY A 525 19.36 -6.75 14.92
CA GLY A 525 18.50 -7.49 14.01
C GLY A 525 17.04 -7.44 14.41
N ILE A 526 16.20 -8.05 13.59
CA ILE A 526 14.75 -8.17 13.79
C ILE A 526 14.31 -9.60 13.52
N VAL A 527 13.42 -10.12 14.36
CA VAL A 527 12.72 -11.38 14.13
C VAL A 527 11.29 -11.06 13.72
N GLY A 528 10.80 -11.70 12.67
CA GLY A 528 9.39 -11.65 12.26
C GLY A 528 8.76 -13.03 12.30
N ILE A 529 7.52 -13.13 12.75
CA ILE A 529 6.70 -14.34 12.67
C ILE A 529 5.54 -14.04 11.75
N ILE A 530 5.46 -14.81 10.66
CA ILE A 530 4.44 -14.69 9.61
C ILE A 530 3.78 -16.04 9.36
N GLY A 531 2.72 -16.00 8.56
CA GLY A 531 2.03 -17.19 8.09
C GLY A 531 0.55 -17.18 8.41
N ILE A 532 -0.18 -17.99 7.66
CA ILE A 532 -1.63 -18.17 7.81
C ILE A 532 -1.91 -19.63 8.14
N PRO A 533 -2.27 -19.94 9.41
CA PRO A 533 -2.64 -21.30 9.77
C PRO A 533 -3.92 -21.73 9.05
N PHE A 534 -4.07 -23.02 8.84
CA PHE A 534 -5.27 -23.58 8.22
C PHE A 534 -6.25 -24.06 9.28
N VAL A 535 -7.52 -23.63 9.21
CA VAL A 535 -8.58 -23.94 10.18
C VAL A 535 -9.86 -24.29 9.42
N ASP A 536 -10.51 -25.40 9.77
CA ASP A 536 -11.85 -25.77 9.28
C ASP A 536 -12.07 -25.75 7.76
N GLY A 537 -11.02 -25.92 6.95
CA GLY A 537 -11.13 -25.91 5.49
C GLY A 537 -10.64 -24.63 4.83
N GLU A 538 -10.28 -23.61 5.61
CA GLU A 538 -9.91 -22.28 5.15
C GLU A 538 -8.57 -21.80 5.75
N ASN A 539 -7.97 -20.77 5.15
CA ASN A 539 -6.83 -20.08 5.74
C ASN A 539 -7.34 -19.10 6.79
N ALA A 540 -6.75 -19.09 7.98
CA ALA A 540 -7.02 -18.07 8.99
C ALA A 540 -5.99 -16.94 8.84
N TYR A 541 -6.49 -15.71 8.70
CA TYR A 541 -5.64 -14.53 8.68
C TYR A 541 -5.11 -14.22 10.09
N VAL A 542 -3.79 -14.09 10.24
CA VAL A 542 -3.12 -13.81 11.50
C VAL A 542 -2.11 -12.69 11.31
N THR A 543 -2.28 -11.59 12.04
CA THR A 543 -1.35 -10.45 12.00
C THR A 543 0.05 -10.88 12.43
N SER A 544 1.02 -10.52 11.59
CA SER A 544 2.44 -10.82 11.77
C SER A 544 3.04 -9.98 12.89
N VAL A 545 3.96 -10.57 13.64
CA VAL A 545 4.56 -9.93 14.81
C VAL A 545 6.08 -9.84 14.65
N THR A 546 6.66 -8.77 15.17
CA THR A 546 8.09 -8.53 15.10
C THR A 546 8.70 -8.25 16.46
N LYS A 547 9.99 -8.56 16.60
CA LYS A 547 10.79 -8.13 17.75
C LYS A 547 12.24 -7.88 17.34
N GLU A 548 12.78 -6.75 17.74
CA GLU A 548 14.18 -6.42 17.53
C GLU A 548 15.07 -7.00 18.63
N PHE A 549 16.35 -7.25 18.31
CA PHE A 549 17.38 -7.74 19.24
C PHE A 549 18.75 -7.14 18.91
N ASN A 550 19.62 -6.96 19.90
CA ASN A 550 21.02 -6.61 19.68
C ASN A 550 21.86 -7.89 19.62
N ILE A 551 22.84 -7.97 18.72
CA ILE A 551 23.69 -9.16 18.54
C ILE A 551 24.48 -9.51 19.81
N ASP A 552 24.79 -8.51 20.65
CA ASP A 552 25.49 -8.67 21.92
C ASP A 552 24.59 -9.06 23.11
N GLY A 553 23.27 -9.19 22.87
CA GLY A 553 22.28 -9.50 23.90
C GLY A 553 21.91 -8.33 24.82
N SER A 554 22.40 -7.12 24.56
CA SER A 554 22.00 -5.93 25.30
C SER A 554 20.55 -5.54 25.02
N ALA A 555 19.99 -4.66 25.87
CA ALA A 555 18.63 -4.17 25.72
C ALA A 555 18.49 -3.34 24.44
N VAL A 556 17.42 -3.60 23.69
CA VAL A 556 17.15 -2.91 22.43
C VAL A 556 16.45 -1.59 22.66
N THR A 557 16.92 -0.55 21.97
CA THR A 557 16.11 0.64 21.73
C THR A 557 15.26 0.39 20.48
N ALA A 558 13.95 0.42 20.65
CA ALA A 558 13.02 0.22 19.54
C ALA A 558 13.30 1.22 18.42
N ARG A 559 13.27 0.74 17.18
CA ARG A 559 13.25 1.61 16.00
C ARG A 559 12.02 2.50 16.03
N THR A 560 12.19 3.76 15.60
CA THR A 560 11.06 4.63 15.30
C THR A 560 10.31 4.06 14.10
N ALA A 561 9.02 3.82 14.24
CA ALA A 561 8.19 3.43 13.11
C ALA A 561 8.23 4.54 12.04
N VAL A 562 8.50 4.14 10.79
CA VAL A 562 8.56 5.10 9.67
C VAL A 562 7.18 5.23 9.02
N ALA A 563 6.47 4.11 8.88
CA ALA A 563 5.07 4.04 8.50
C ALA A 563 4.23 3.61 9.71
N ASN A 564 2.98 4.04 9.74
CA ASN A 564 2.03 3.72 10.80
C ASN A 564 1.08 2.60 10.33
N ASN A 565 1.08 1.46 11.03
CA ASN A 565 0.24 0.32 10.66
C ASN A 565 -1.26 0.68 10.70
N ASP A 566 -1.72 1.50 11.66
CA ASP A 566 -3.13 1.91 11.75
C ASP A 566 -3.56 2.69 10.50
N LYS A 567 -2.63 3.48 9.93
CA LYS A 567 -2.87 4.23 8.70
C LYS A 567 -2.88 3.34 7.45
N CYS A 568 -2.03 2.32 7.42
CA CYS A 568 -2.10 1.30 6.37
C CYS A 568 -3.44 0.54 6.45
N ASP A 569 -3.84 0.19 7.67
CA ASP A 569 -5.05 -0.53 7.97
C ASP A 569 -6.30 0.30 7.64
N ALA A 570 -6.25 1.63 7.71
CA ALA A 570 -7.34 2.46 7.20
C ALA A 570 -7.74 2.08 5.75
N CYS A 571 -6.78 1.85 4.86
CA CYS A 571 -7.09 1.41 3.49
C CYS A 571 -7.23 -0.11 3.34
N HIS A 572 -6.42 -0.88 4.10
CA HIS A 572 -6.26 -2.32 3.92
C HIS A 572 -7.06 -3.18 4.92
N THR A 573 -7.93 -2.58 5.74
CA THR A 573 -8.83 -3.29 6.66
C THR A 573 -9.99 -3.92 5.91
N SER A 574 -9.79 -5.13 5.41
CA SER A 574 -10.90 -6.05 5.26
C SER A 574 -11.33 -6.49 6.67
N VAL A 575 -12.39 -5.87 7.18
CA VAL A 575 -12.83 -5.95 8.57
C VAL A 575 -12.91 -7.41 9.02
N ALA A 576 -12.10 -7.78 10.02
CA ALA A 576 -12.61 -8.65 11.08
C ALA A 576 -13.10 -7.68 12.17
N PRO A 577 -14.21 -7.96 12.87
CA PRO A 577 -14.56 -7.20 14.08
C PRO A 577 -13.42 -7.20 15.11
N SER A 578 -12.45 -8.11 14.95
CA SER A 578 -11.64 -8.65 16.02
C SER A 578 -10.22 -8.12 16.19
N GLY A 579 -9.91 -6.89 15.79
CA GLY A 579 -8.57 -6.30 16.01
C GLY A 579 -7.42 -6.94 15.22
N ALA A 580 -7.68 -8.01 14.44
CA ALA A 580 -6.80 -8.54 13.41
C ALA A 580 -6.83 -7.64 12.17
N ASN A 581 -6.46 -6.38 12.36
CA ASN A 581 -6.27 -5.41 11.30
C ASN A 581 -4.94 -5.74 10.61
N GLY A 582 -4.96 -5.69 9.27
CA GLY A 582 -3.71 -5.91 8.56
C GLY A 582 -3.80 -5.98 7.06
N ILE A 583 -2.87 -5.26 6.43
CA ILE A 583 -2.41 -5.45 5.05
C ILE A 583 -2.18 -6.94 4.77
N ALA A 584 -3.09 -7.58 4.03
CA ALA A 584 -2.96 -8.97 3.61
C ALA A 584 -2.41 -9.03 2.19
N ILE A 585 -1.12 -9.33 2.03
CA ILE A 585 -0.43 -9.41 0.73
C ILE A 585 -0.03 -10.87 0.47
N HIS A 586 0.00 -11.27 -0.80
CA HIS A 586 0.30 -12.63 -1.28
C HIS A 586 -0.81 -13.65 -0.99
N LEU A 587 -2.08 -13.30 -1.29
CA LEU A 587 -3.25 -14.15 -1.02
C LEU A 587 -3.56 -15.16 -2.13
N ASN A 588 -3.39 -14.76 -3.39
CA ASN A 588 -3.85 -15.51 -4.56
C ASN A 588 -2.70 -15.91 -5.50
N GLU A 589 -1.57 -16.39 -4.96
CA GLU A 589 -0.51 -16.93 -5.81
C GLU A 589 -0.88 -18.34 -6.29
N ASP A 590 -1.27 -18.41 -7.56
CA ASP A 590 -1.66 -19.58 -8.33
C ASP A 590 -0.47 -20.53 -8.58
N SER A 591 -0.16 -21.42 -7.64
CA SER A 591 0.71 -22.59 -7.88
C SER A 591 2.18 -22.35 -8.34
N SER A 592 2.57 -21.12 -8.71
CA SER A 592 3.87 -20.77 -9.32
C SER A 592 4.97 -20.46 -8.30
N GLY A 593 4.64 -20.44 -7.01
CA GLY A 593 5.58 -20.81 -5.93
C GLY A 593 6.60 -19.76 -5.50
N ALA A 594 6.40 -18.46 -5.76
CA ALA A 594 7.35 -17.46 -5.30
C ALA A 594 7.16 -17.11 -3.81
N HIS A 595 5.93 -16.88 -3.33
CA HIS A 595 5.67 -16.42 -1.98
C HIS A 595 4.34 -16.92 -1.36
N GLY A 596 4.13 -18.25 -1.28
CA GLY A 596 2.97 -18.91 -0.64
C GLY A 596 2.81 -18.70 0.89
N HIS A 597 3.40 -17.63 1.43
CA HIS A 597 3.35 -17.18 2.81
C HIS A 597 2.73 -15.80 2.86
N THR A 598 1.54 -15.71 3.44
CA THR A 598 0.88 -14.42 3.67
C THR A 598 1.52 -13.74 4.89
N ALA A 599 2.05 -12.54 4.67
CA ALA A 599 2.35 -11.60 5.75
C ALA A 599 1.15 -10.68 5.92
N ILE A 600 0.75 -10.42 7.17
CA ILE A 600 -0.47 -9.67 7.48
C ILE A 600 -0.14 -8.55 8.46
N GLY A 601 -0.48 -7.31 8.12
CA GLY A 601 -0.65 -6.20 9.08
C GLY A 601 0.56 -5.64 9.81
N ASN A 602 1.77 -5.98 9.42
CA ASN A 602 2.96 -5.40 10.04
C ASN A 602 4.05 -5.10 9.01
N VAL A 603 4.21 -3.81 8.67
CA VAL A 603 5.19 -3.32 7.69
C VAL A 603 6.63 -3.67 8.09
N ASP A 604 6.92 -3.74 9.39
CA ASP A 604 8.24 -4.14 9.88
C ASP A 604 8.56 -5.61 9.58
N THR A 605 7.54 -6.44 9.38
CA THR A 605 7.78 -7.82 8.95
C THR A 605 8.08 -7.88 7.46
N CYS A 606 7.36 -7.08 6.66
CA CYS A 606 7.55 -7.01 5.21
C CYS A 606 8.98 -6.63 4.86
N ARG A 607 9.60 -5.68 5.59
CA ARG A 607 10.98 -5.23 5.31
C ARG A 607 12.06 -6.29 5.50
N ILE A 608 11.76 -7.41 6.16
CA ILE A 608 12.75 -8.49 6.29
C ILE A 608 13.03 -9.09 4.91
N CYS A 609 11.99 -9.31 4.12
CA CYS A 609 12.10 -9.78 2.73
C CYS A 609 12.20 -8.64 1.71
N HIS A 610 11.49 -7.54 1.94
CA HIS A 610 11.51 -6.31 1.15
C HIS A 610 12.60 -5.37 1.65
N ASN A 611 13.84 -5.78 1.39
CA ASN A 611 15.04 -5.19 1.95
C ASN A 611 15.91 -4.54 0.85
N SER A 612 16.90 -3.76 1.29
CA SER A 612 17.72 -2.94 0.39
C SER A 612 18.70 -3.74 -0.47
N GLY A 613 18.99 -4.99 -0.11
CA GLY A 613 19.94 -5.85 -0.82
C GLY A 613 19.39 -6.49 -2.10
N SER A 614 18.16 -6.17 -2.51
CA SER A 614 17.50 -6.81 -3.66
C SER A 614 16.83 -5.79 -4.59
N ALA A 615 16.90 -6.04 -5.89
CA ALA A 615 16.15 -5.32 -6.91
C ALA A 615 14.67 -5.73 -6.94
N ALA A 616 13.77 -4.80 -7.27
CA ALA A 616 12.37 -5.16 -7.55
C ALA A 616 12.26 -5.78 -8.95
N GLY A 617 12.27 -7.11 -9.03
CA GLY A 617 12.27 -7.83 -10.30
C GLY A 617 11.07 -7.57 -11.23
N HIS A 618 9.94 -7.07 -10.70
CA HIS A 618 8.73 -6.81 -11.48
C HIS A 618 8.35 -5.32 -11.56
N TYR A 619 9.14 -4.42 -10.96
CA TYR A 619 8.97 -2.97 -11.14
C TYR A 619 10.26 -2.40 -11.72
N ALA A 620 10.19 -1.86 -12.93
CA ALA A 620 11.33 -1.27 -13.61
C ALA A 620 11.94 -0.10 -12.82
N GLN A 621 13.26 -0.08 -12.67
CA GLN A 621 14.00 0.96 -11.95
C GLN A 621 13.52 1.18 -10.50
N GLN A 622 13.13 0.12 -9.80
CA GLN A 622 12.75 0.17 -8.38
C GLN A 622 13.58 -0.79 -7.52
N SER A 623 13.73 -0.44 -6.24
CA SER A 623 14.32 -1.34 -5.25
C SER A 623 13.26 -2.25 -4.65
N ARG A 624 13.67 -3.43 -4.17
CA ARG A 624 12.82 -4.30 -3.36
C ARG A 624 12.69 -3.80 -1.93
N SER A 625 13.45 -2.78 -1.52
CA SER A 625 13.29 -2.13 -0.23
C SER A 625 11.83 -1.67 -0.04
N ILE A 626 11.29 -1.87 1.16
CA ILE A 626 9.85 -1.69 1.41
C ILE A 626 9.35 -0.28 1.07
N ASP A 627 10.18 0.74 1.29
CA ASP A 627 9.90 2.14 0.96
C ASP A 627 9.76 2.34 -0.56
N SER A 628 10.74 1.84 -1.34
CA SER A 628 10.69 1.94 -2.81
C SER A 628 9.52 1.18 -3.40
N TYR A 629 9.26 0.00 -2.83
CA TYR A 629 8.28 -0.93 -3.35
C TYR A 629 6.85 -0.44 -3.13
N LEU A 630 6.52 0.00 -1.90
CA LEU A 630 5.20 0.54 -1.57
C LEU A 630 4.92 1.84 -2.31
N HIS A 631 5.91 2.74 -2.41
CA HIS A 631 5.72 3.98 -3.16
C HIS A 631 5.50 3.74 -4.65
N ALA A 632 6.24 2.83 -5.29
CA ALA A 632 6.03 2.51 -6.71
C ALA A 632 4.63 1.93 -6.97
N ILE A 633 4.15 1.05 -6.08
CA ILE A 633 2.78 0.50 -6.12
C ILE A 633 1.74 1.62 -6.04
N HIS A 634 1.82 2.47 -5.02
CA HIS A 634 0.83 3.53 -4.80
C HIS A 634 0.98 4.71 -5.77
N ALA A 635 2.13 4.85 -6.42
CA ALA A 635 2.32 5.75 -7.56
C ALA A 635 1.85 5.14 -8.89
N GLU A 636 1.16 3.99 -8.84
CA GLU A 636 0.55 3.30 -9.97
C GLU A 636 1.56 2.82 -11.02
N GLN A 637 2.78 2.44 -10.61
CA GLN A 637 3.71 1.81 -11.54
C GLN A 637 3.13 0.45 -12.00
N PRO A 638 2.99 0.20 -13.31
CA PRO A 638 2.61 -1.12 -13.78
C PRO A 638 3.74 -2.13 -13.49
N THR A 639 3.36 -3.36 -13.16
CA THR A 639 4.32 -4.47 -13.18
C THR A 639 4.81 -4.72 -14.60
N THR A 640 6.01 -5.29 -14.75
CA THR A 640 6.53 -5.73 -16.05
C THR A 640 5.61 -6.78 -16.69
N ALA A 641 5.61 -6.90 -18.02
CA ALA A 641 4.75 -7.85 -18.75
C ALA A 641 4.92 -9.32 -18.32
N ALA A 642 6.07 -9.69 -17.75
CA ALA A 642 6.29 -11.02 -17.18
C ALA A 642 5.39 -11.35 -15.97
N TYR A 643 4.65 -10.35 -15.46
CA TYR A 643 3.76 -10.44 -14.30
C TYR A 643 2.37 -9.86 -14.64
N ASP A 644 1.88 -10.13 -15.85
CA ASP A 644 0.55 -9.76 -16.36
C ASP A 644 0.19 -8.27 -16.35
N SER A 645 1.19 -7.38 -16.19
CA SER A 645 1.04 -5.92 -16.22
C SER A 645 -0.16 -5.42 -15.40
N PHE A 646 -0.09 -5.63 -14.09
CA PHE A 646 -1.09 -5.12 -13.15
C PHE A 646 -0.75 -3.70 -12.71
N THR A 647 -1.77 -2.86 -12.51
CA THR A 647 -1.64 -1.50 -11.98
C THR A 647 -2.67 -1.28 -10.88
N ILE A 648 -2.21 -0.82 -9.72
CA ILE A 648 -3.09 -0.41 -8.63
C ILE A 648 -3.49 1.04 -8.85
N LYS A 649 -4.78 1.33 -8.66
CA LYS A 649 -5.30 2.70 -8.59
C LYS A 649 -5.29 3.15 -7.15
N TYR A 650 -4.45 4.12 -6.84
CA TYR A 650 -4.33 4.61 -5.47
C TYR A 650 -5.48 5.59 -5.18
N PRO A 651 -6.32 5.32 -4.16
CA PRO A 651 -7.49 6.16 -3.87
C PRO A 651 -7.11 7.54 -3.31
N ASN A 652 -5.85 7.69 -2.89
CA ASN A 652 -5.36 8.82 -2.14
C ASN A 652 -4.51 9.78 -2.98
N TYR A 653 -4.22 10.95 -2.44
CA TYR A 653 -3.28 11.86 -3.08
C TYR A 653 -1.86 11.36 -2.82
N ILE A 654 -1.15 10.92 -3.87
CA ILE A 654 0.17 10.30 -3.71
C ILE A 654 1.24 11.19 -3.06
N LYS A 655 1.01 12.51 -2.97
CA LYS A 655 1.91 13.44 -2.27
C LYS A 655 1.45 13.78 -0.85
N ASP A 656 0.33 13.23 -0.40
CA ASP A 656 -0.07 13.29 1.00
C ASP A 656 0.65 12.19 1.77
N CYS A 657 1.84 12.51 2.27
CA CYS A 657 2.65 11.57 3.05
C CYS A 657 1.93 11.13 4.34
N THR A 658 1.01 11.94 4.85
CA THR A 658 0.33 11.69 6.12
C THR A 658 -0.66 10.52 6.05
N VAL A 659 -0.98 10.04 4.84
CA VAL A 659 -1.78 8.84 4.61
C VAL A 659 -1.06 7.58 5.10
N CYS A 660 0.28 7.55 5.13
CA CYS A 660 1.05 6.37 5.57
C CYS A 660 2.04 6.67 6.70
N HIS A 661 2.48 7.92 6.82
CA HIS A 661 3.52 8.34 7.73
C HIS A 661 2.95 9.22 8.85
N ASP A 662 3.56 9.16 10.03
CA ASP A 662 3.30 10.13 11.09
C ASP A 662 4.14 11.40 10.87
N SER A 663 3.74 12.51 11.51
CA SER A 663 4.50 13.75 11.43
C SER A 663 5.95 13.52 11.87
N GLY A 664 6.90 13.94 11.03
CA GLY A 664 8.34 13.77 11.28
C GLY A 664 8.92 12.41 10.90
N THR A 665 8.14 11.51 10.28
CA THR A 665 8.63 10.20 9.80
C THR A 665 8.77 10.09 8.28
N TYR A 666 8.51 11.18 7.54
CA TYR A 666 8.60 11.26 6.08
C TYR A 666 9.66 12.26 5.58
N GLU A 667 10.62 12.62 6.44
CA GLU A 667 11.76 13.45 6.06
C GLU A 667 12.68 12.72 5.07
N ALA A 668 13.46 13.48 4.30
CA ALA A 668 14.42 12.89 3.36
C ALA A 668 15.38 11.92 4.09
N PRO A 669 15.51 10.66 3.62
CA PRO A 669 16.43 9.71 4.23
C PRO A 669 17.88 10.23 4.24
N SER A 670 18.56 10.02 5.36
CA SER A 670 19.98 10.34 5.51
C SER A 670 20.81 9.05 5.46
N GLN A 671 21.96 9.11 4.79
CA GLN A 671 22.93 8.01 4.74
C GLN A 671 23.45 7.60 6.13
N THR A 672 23.35 8.49 7.13
CA THR A 672 23.74 8.18 8.52
C THR A 672 22.77 7.22 9.21
N ASN A 673 21.54 7.09 8.70
CA ASN A 673 20.45 6.35 9.34
C ASN A 673 19.87 5.24 8.46
N ALA A 674 20.15 5.27 7.15
CA ALA A 674 19.62 4.36 6.15
C ALA A 674 20.71 3.93 5.15
N VAL A 675 20.56 2.74 4.56
CA VAL A 675 21.46 2.22 3.52
C VAL A 675 20.87 2.44 2.14
N GLY A 676 21.73 2.55 1.14
CA GLY A 676 21.28 2.50 -0.25
C GLY A 676 20.63 1.17 -0.62
N GLY A 677 19.90 1.15 -1.72
CA GLY A 677 19.18 -0.03 -2.21
C GLY A 677 19.59 -0.43 -3.62
N VAL A 678 19.55 -1.74 -3.89
CA VAL A 678 19.67 -2.27 -5.25
C VAL A 678 18.40 -1.94 -6.01
N VAL A 679 18.54 -1.25 -7.13
CA VAL A 679 17.46 -0.83 -8.03
C VAL A 679 17.51 -1.71 -9.27
N SER A 680 16.36 -2.23 -9.68
CA SER A 680 16.22 -3.04 -10.89
C SER A 680 16.61 -2.27 -12.16
N GLY A 681 16.92 -3.02 -13.21
CA GLY A 681 17.02 -2.44 -14.54
C GLY A 681 15.65 -2.01 -15.08
N SER A 682 15.63 -1.51 -16.31
CA SER A 682 14.36 -1.21 -17.01
C SER A 682 14.02 -2.29 -18.03
N GLU A 683 13.26 -3.30 -17.61
CA GLU A 683 12.44 -4.06 -18.54
C GLU A 683 11.12 -3.31 -18.76
N GLN A 684 10.83 -2.92 -19.99
CA GLN A 684 9.49 -2.48 -20.39
C GLN A 684 8.64 -3.68 -20.83
N SER A 685 7.32 -3.52 -20.70
CA SER A 685 6.31 -4.50 -21.12
C SER A 685 6.31 -4.83 -22.62
N ASP A 686 6.95 -4.00 -23.46
CA ASP A 686 7.05 -4.21 -24.92
C ASP A 686 8.40 -4.81 -25.37
N GLY A 687 9.28 -5.16 -24.43
CA GLY A 687 10.62 -5.69 -24.72
C GLY A 687 11.62 -4.64 -25.23
N THR A 688 11.27 -3.35 -25.27
CA THR A 688 12.22 -2.28 -25.60
C THR A 688 12.97 -1.82 -24.34
N LEU A 689 14.18 -2.33 -24.20
CA LEU A 689 15.08 -1.95 -23.11
C LEU A 689 15.47 -0.46 -23.26
N LEU A 690 15.18 0.34 -22.24
CA LEU A 690 16.22 1.24 -21.77
C LEU A 690 17.18 0.30 -21.01
N SER A 691 18.32 -0.04 -21.58
CA SER A 691 19.29 -0.97 -21.00
C SER A 691 19.99 -0.37 -19.77
N ALA A 692 19.21 -0.06 -18.72
CA ALA A 692 19.79 0.33 -17.46
C ALA A 692 20.21 -0.96 -16.74
N ASP A 693 21.51 -1.12 -16.55
CA ASP A 693 22.05 -2.09 -15.61
C ASP A 693 21.39 -1.89 -14.24
N GLN A 694 21.29 -2.96 -13.46
CA GLN A 694 20.92 -2.85 -12.05
C GLN A 694 21.95 -1.96 -11.33
N THR A 695 21.48 -1.05 -10.48
CA THR A 695 22.36 -0.11 -9.79
C THR A 695 22.09 -0.08 -8.29
N VAL A 696 23.13 0.15 -7.49
CA VAL A 696 22.99 0.53 -6.09
C VAL A 696 22.87 2.04 -6.03
N ASN A 697 21.77 2.52 -5.46
CA ASN A 697 21.48 3.95 -5.29
C ASN A 697 21.48 4.33 -3.82
N GLY A 698 21.76 5.60 -3.51
CA GLY A 698 21.60 6.14 -2.15
C GLY A 698 20.16 6.02 -1.60
N PRO A 699 19.96 6.01 -0.27
CA PRO A 699 18.66 5.84 0.37
C PRO A 699 17.60 6.87 -0.05
N GLY A 700 17.95 8.15 -0.20
CA GLY A 700 17.07 9.19 -0.72
C GLY A 700 16.70 8.96 -2.19
N ALA A 701 17.65 8.54 -3.02
CA ALA A 701 17.43 8.21 -4.42
C ALA A 701 16.51 6.99 -4.59
N VAL A 702 16.55 6.05 -3.65
CA VAL A 702 15.62 4.92 -3.56
C VAL A 702 14.23 5.42 -3.16
N ALA A 703 14.11 6.12 -2.04
CA ALA A 703 12.83 6.62 -1.52
C ALA A 703 12.16 7.65 -2.44
N CYS A 704 12.84 8.71 -2.85
CA CYS A 704 12.27 9.75 -3.72
C CYS A 704 12.11 9.28 -5.16
N GLY A 705 13.07 8.47 -5.63
CA GLY A 705 13.04 7.90 -6.97
C GLY A 705 11.82 7.00 -7.20
N SER A 706 11.33 6.35 -6.15
CA SER A 706 10.19 5.44 -6.25
C SER A 706 8.88 6.08 -6.71
N CYS A 707 8.62 7.35 -6.38
CA CYS A 707 7.48 8.09 -6.94
C CYS A 707 7.88 8.86 -8.20
N HIS A 708 9.00 9.59 -8.17
CA HIS A 708 9.36 10.49 -9.26
C HIS A 708 9.70 9.75 -10.56
N LYS A 709 10.44 8.64 -10.47
CA LYS A 709 10.70 7.79 -11.65
C LYS A 709 9.43 7.09 -12.09
N THR A 710 8.62 6.58 -11.17
CA THR A 710 7.34 5.95 -11.50
C THR A 710 6.45 6.87 -12.32
N MET A 711 6.23 8.11 -11.88
CA MET A 711 5.40 9.06 -12.63
C MET A 711 5.94 9.32 -14.05
N ALA A 712 7.26 9.38 -14.20
CA ALA A 712 7.91 9.53 -15.50
C ALA A 712 7.77 8.25 -16.36
N ILE A 713 7.91 7.06 -15.76
CA ILE A 713 7.72 5.76 -16.42
C ILE A 713 6.26 5.60 -16.88
N VAL A 714 5.29 5.84 -15.99
CA VAL A 714 3.85 5.74 -16.27
C VAL A 714 3.42 6.72 -17.38
N SER A 715 4.05 7.90 -17.45
CA SER A 715 3.78 8.88 -18.52
C SER A 715 4.59 8.65 -19.80
N GLY A 716 5.51 7.68 -19.83
CA GLY A 716 6.40 7.42 -20.96
C GLY A 716 7.48 8.50 -21.16
N ASP A 717 7.76 9.33 -20.16
CA ASP A 717 8.73 10.42 -20.23
C ASP A 717 10.15 9.95 -19.87
N SER A 718 10.79 9.28 -20.83
CA SER A 718 12.19 8.82 -20.72
C SER A 718 13.20 9.94 -20.47
N GLY A 719 12.90 11.17 -20.90
CA GLY A 719 13.74 12.35 -20.65
C GLY A 719 13.74 12.72 -19.18
N THR A 720 12.57 12.74 -18.54
CA THR A 720 12.43 12.95 -17.10
C THR A 720 13.07 11.82 -16.29
N VAL A 721 12.92 10.55 -16.70
CA VAL A 721 13.64 9.42 -16.06
C VAL A 721 15.15 9.63 -16.10
N THR A 722 15.69 10.00 -17.27
CA THR A 722 17.14 10.28 -17.42
C THR A 722 17.59 11.44 -16.55
N SER A 723 16.80 12.51 -16.49
CA SER A 723 17.09 13.67 -15.64
C SER A 723 17.08 13.31 -14.16
N ILE A 724 16.13 12.48 -13.71
CA ILE A 724 16.08 12.02 -12.32
C ILE A 724 17.29 11.14 -11.99
N ASN A 725 17.65 10.20 -12.87
CA ASN A 725 18.84 9.36 -12.68
C ASN A 725 20.15 10.17 -12.65
N ALA A 726 20.26 11.22 -13.47
CA ALA A 726 21.40 12.12 -13.44
C ALA A 726 21.42 12.97 -12.16
N HIS A 727 20.26 13.43 -11.69
CA HIS A 727 20.12 14.17 -10.45
C HIS A 727 20.54 13.32 -9.23
N THR A 728 19.99 12.11 -9.09
CA THR A 728 20.32 11.21 -7.97
C THR A 728 21.77 10.75 -7.99
N ALA A 729 22.37 10.56 -9.18
CA ALA A 729 23.79 10.28 -9.30
C ALA A 729 24.69 11.49 -8.92
N SER A 730 24.20 12.72 -9.10
CA SER A 730 24.99 13.95 -8.82
C SER A 730 24.97 14.32 -7.33
N PHE A 731 23.85 14.08 -6.64
CA PHE A 731 23.64 14.48 -5.23
C PHE A 731 23.67 13.30 -4.24
N GLY A 732 23.93 12.10 -4.74
CA GLY A 732 24.20 10.89 -3.98
C GLY A 732 25.15 9.98 -4.76
N TYR A 733 24.81 8.70 -4.85
CA TYR A 733 25.55 7.74 -5.67
C TYR A 733 24.59 6.84 -6.45
N ARG A 734 25.08 6.39 -7.61
CA ARG A 734 24.44 5.42 -8.48
C ARG A 734 25.52 4.56 -9.12
N VAL A 735 25.73 3.36 -8.59
CA VAL A 735 26.83 2.48 -8.99
C VAL A 735 26.24 1.23 -9.64
N SER A 736 26.72 0.86 -10.83
CA SER A 736 26.30 -0.40 -11.47
C SER A 736 26.74 -1.60 -10.64
N ILE A 737 25.86 -2.58 -10.47
CA ILE A 737 26.23 -3.82 -9.77
C ILE A 737 27.25 -4.67 -10.55
N SER A 738 27.39 -4.42 -11.85
CA SER A 738 28.46 -5.00 -12.68
C SER A 738 29.83 -4.40 -12.40
N ASN A 739 29.89 -3.24 -11.73
CA ASN A 739 31.14 -2.59 -11.34
C ASN A 739 31.49 -2.87 -9.88
N MET A 740 30.50 -2.89 -9.00
CA MET A 740 30.65 -3.17 -7.57
C MET A 740 29.41 -3.88 -7.05
N THR A 741 29.60 -4.99 -6.34
CA THR A 741 28.51 -5.68 -5.64
C THR A 741 27.84 -4.76 -4.63
N PHE A 742 26.61 -5.10 -4.22
CA PHE A 742 25.88 -4.35 -3.20
C PHE A 742 26.71 -4.13 -1.92
N LEU A 743 27.38 -5.18 -1.45
CA LEU A 743 28.21 -5.13 -0.26
C LEU A 743 29.41 -4.19 -0.43
N GLU A 744 30.11 -4.25 -1.56
CA GLU A 744 31.26 -3.38 -1.84
C GLU A 744 30.85 -1.91 -1.90
N VAL A 745 29.68 -1.61 -2.47
CA VAL A 745 29.15 -0.23 -2.48
C VAL A 745 28.87 0.24 -1.06
N LEU A 746 28.22 -0.58 -0.23
CA LEU A 746 27.94 -0.18 1.16
C LEU A 746 29.24 0.04 1.95
N GLN A 747 30.21 -0.87 1.85
CA GLN A 747 31.52 -0.71 2.50
C GLN A 747 32.18 0.61 2.08
N ALA A 748 32.25 0.89 0.77
CA ALA A 748 32.83 2.12 0.26
C ALA A 748 32.10 3.39 0.74
N VAL A 749 30.77 3.36 0.87
CA VAL A 749 29.98 4.50 1.38
C VAL A 749 30.22 4.73 2.87
N PHE A 750 30.22 3.67 3.68
CA PHE A 750 30.38 3.78 5.13
C PHE A 750 31.81 4.08 5.55
N ASP A 751 32.81 3.71 4.74
CA ASP A 751 34.21 4.13 4.93
C ASP A 751 34.41 5.66 4.74
N LEU A 752 33.46 6.36 4.10
CA LEU A 752 33.50 7.82 3.93
C LEU A 752 32.88 8.60 5.11
N LEU A 753 32.11 7.93 5.98
CA LEU A 753 31.44 8.52 7.14
C LEU A 753 32.35 8.50 8.38
#